data_AF-A0A7I8X2X9-F1
#
_entry.id   AF-A0A7I8X2X9-F1
#
_cell.length_a   1.000
_cell.length_b   1.000
_cell.length_c   1.000
_cell.angle_alpha   90.00
_cell.angle_beta   90.00
_cell.angle_gamma   90.00
#
_symmetry.space_group_name_H-M   'P 1'
#
loop_
_entity.id
_entity.type
_entity.pdbx_description
1 polymer ?
#
loop_
_entity_poly.entity_id
_entity_poly.type
_entity_poly.pdbx_seq_one_letter_code
_entity_poly.pdbx_strand_id
1 'polypeptide(L)'
;MCMSLENNLEEFRSVEESKVRKRLAALPRDRIYDYFDGIDSVLKDLNEQRLELEADEALRIENLRETRALCNSARKELDSLKEKLLHTVKSHENERSEAMKSIHSKAPDLVDYVQKLSEMKARLIELKFAQPFEMELENIKVALVSRDYDSVLSRYEATILETSRVPSSVAKQFEQKAGLLDDFLVVALQKDLYQLYQKIRFPFEFSIDFRAVRSDLETSVQILRCLHIISNRKREKSVVELLSLVTKLFEDRFNFHFWGTNKTNNPAKPEWFFKQVLDWISYNGDYFSVYLQRVCDMFDCEETADGIFIKCLIMKVKDKVQSLLTKGSFMSNRIMFSHLLDESIAFSNEINQLCENGGGLPDIMSLFMKTEIIDEWVELEKDAIAVGIDEVLADPHAYECRFEEARDIDKFIVPNFASTFIILMKSMSERYMMITVAFLRSRFLKHQLLIIDEFLSRIARIFHETESPWHVPYPALMNSVWFIGVVLEEWNSEDQFIELSGIEGKQSLARGPFDESADLYRHEWRKRAKHLITSFRNIISNKVRVYAAQNWFQMNHSKPLDFSPSLSDFVDEISQRIRWLRDNISEDSRLSLYHLINFEVWDCLMVEVVSSNSFTHKAAAQMLFDFQEGLIPLLNKAFIPSKRSLNQESGFRHFSVLKEKRCCEVLNVLRLLALPSPTAILLRDEVQRIPESMVHEKTAPFGIVLETGYSNTDDEGVYHASGTVTQIRSDKINLLVDVGKPGTELPEVVGALDCILITHWHSDHCGRLLDFKGVEAPDAEGFEKLIKAKCSVENEFQLLNLSGHSSQDLALVIRGNSKDPIIVCGDLFEDEKEFRSCWRSVEGNEALQTARLALLALDPFILIPGHGPPFLVRTSREVVVFGDIKIKVLTTTPCLQCLIWTDGKFVMVNCCHEVIDPEYVSDVIILKPTPCSTKYLARYGRSRVYMDTDVLTYPDIYERLDQSNQPLSGRLRLVNTGAETISIQIMDDGIVRHVIKHTGR
;
A
#
# COMPACT_ATOMS: atom_id res chain seq x y z
N MET A 1 -8.16 20.15 44.12
CA MET A 1 -8.75 18.81 44.34
C MET A 1 -8.49 17.90 43.14
N CYS A 2 -8.62 18.39 41.90
CA CYS A 2 -8.23 17.65 40.68
C CYS A 2 -6.74 17.28 40.62
N MET A 3 -5.82 18.21 40.90
CA MET A 3 -4.37 17.87 40.96
C MET A 3 -4.01 16.82 42.02
N SER A 4 -4.79 16.68 43.11
CA SER A 4 -4.56 15.59 44.07
C SER A 4 -5.20 14.28 43.64
N LEU A 5 -6.21 14.32 42.77
CA LEU A 5 -6.83 13.13 42.17
C LEU A 5 -5.95 12.56 41.06
N GLU A 6 -5.34 13.42 40.22
CA GLU A 6 -4.40 13.01 39.18
C GLU A 6 -3.12 12.41 39.78
N ASN A 7 -2.54 13.04 40.80
CA ASN A 7 -1.40 12.47 41.52
C ASN A 7 -1.75 11.13 42.19
N ASN A 8 -2.96 10.98 42.76
CA ASN A 8 -3.42 9.72 43.34
C ASN A 8 -3.68 8.63 42.27
N LEU A 9 -4.10 9.02 41.06
CA LEU A 9 -4.29 8.12 39.92
C LEU A 9 -2.96 7.64 39.35
N GLU A 10 -1.97 8.51 39.24
CA GLU A 10 -0.61 8.12 38.84
C GLU A 10 0.05 7.22 39.88
N GLU A 11 -0.11 7.52 41.17
CA GLU A 11 0.38 6.68 42.27
C GLU A 11 -0.30 5.31 42.27
N PHE A 12 -1.62 5.26 42.04
CA PHE A 12 -2.37 4.01 41.92
C PHE A 12 -1.91 3.18 40.71
N ARG A 13 -1.77 3.81 39.53
CA ARG A 13 -1.26 3.15 38.31
C ARG A 13 0.13 2.55 38.53
N SER A 14 1.03 3.32 39.14
CA SER A 14 2.39 2.88 39.46
C SER A 14 2.40 1.66 40.40
N VAL A 15 1.53 1.65 41.42
CA VAL A 15 1.41 0.53 42.37
C VAL A 15 0.86 -0.73 41.70
N GLU A 16 -0.16 -0.62 40.86
CA GLU A 16 -0.75 -1.77 40.16
C GLU A 16 0.19 -2.33 39.08
N GLU A 17 0.85 -1.47 38.30
CA GLU A 17 1.89 -1.92 37.36
C GLU A 17 3.01 -2.69 38.06
N SER A 18 3.44 -2.23 39.23
CA SER A 18 4.47 -2.90 40.03
C SER A 18 4.02 -4.29 40.49
N LYS A 19 2.75 -4.46 40.87
CA LYS A 19 2.19 -5.77 41.25
C LYS A 19 2.14 -6.72 40.06
N VAL A 20 1.68 -6.27 38.90
CA VAL A 20 1.62 -7.09 37.68
C VAL A 20 3.02 -7.52 37.25
N ARG A 21 3.99 -6.60 37.24
CA ARG A 21 5.40 -6.92 36.92
C ARG A 21 5.99 -7.96 37.86
N LYS A 22 5.69 -7.90 39.17
CA LYS A 22 6.14 -8.92 40.15
C LYS A 22 5.50 -10.28 39.91
N ARG A 23 4.20 -10.32 39.56
CA ARG A 23 3.50 -11.58 39.24
C ARG A 23 4.07 -12.24 37.99
N LEU A 24 4.30 -11.46 36.92
CA LEU A 24 4.94 -11.93 35.69
C LEU A 24 6.38 -12.42 35.94
N ALA A 25 7.13 -11.72 36.78
CA ALA A 25 8.50 -12.11 37.12
C ALA A 25 8.60 -13.43 37.91
N ALA A 26 7.56 -13.78 38.67
CA ALA A 26 7.47 -14.98 39.50
C ALA A 26 6.96 -16.23 38.75
N LEU A 27 6.60 -16.10 37.47
CA LEU A 27 6.17 -17.24 36.65
C LEU A 27 7.34 -18.20 36.37
N PRO A 28 7.11 -19.52 36.41
CA PRO A 28 8.14 -20.52 36.15
C PRO A 28 8.60 -20.42 34.69
N ARG A 29 9.91 -20.25 34.47
CA ARG A 29 10.49 -20.04 33.12
C ARG A 29 11.04 -21.31 32.49
N ASP A 30 10.95 -22.42 33.21
CA ASP A 30 11.63 -23.67 32.88
C ASP A 30 10.86 -24.49 31.84
N ARG A 31 9.54 -24.25 31.70
CA ARG A 31 8.64 -24.83 30.71
C ARG A 31 7.74 -23.76 30.14
N ILE A 32 7.79 -23.59 28.83
CA ILE A 32 7.09 -22.52 28.10
C ILE A 32 5.57 -22.61 28.30
N TYR A 33 4.99 -23.81 28.32
CA TYR A 33 3.55 -24.01 28.56
C TYR A 33 3.11 -23.51 29.94
N ASP A 34 3.86 -23.81 31.02
CA ASP A 34 3.53 -23.35 32.38
C ASP A 34 3.71 -21.82 32.53
N TYR A 35 4.58 -21.22 31.71
CA TYR A 35 4.78 -19.77 31.65
C TYR A 35 3.62 -19.06 30.94
N PHE A 36 3.20 -19.55 29.76
CA PHE A 36 2.06 -18.98 29.03
C PHE A 36 0.73 -19.25 29.72
N ASP A 37 0.51 -20.46 30.28
CA ASP A 37 -0.64 -20.72 31.15
C ASP A 37 -0.63 -19.81 32.39
N GLY A 38 0.56 -19.51 32.91
CA GLY A 38 0.75 -18.54 33.98
C GLY A 38 0.41 -17.11 33.57
N ILE A 39 0.78 -16.69 32.35
CA ILE A 39 0.38 -15.39 31.78
C ILE A 39 -1.12 -15.34 31.57
N ASP A 40 -1.72 -16.38 30.98
CA ASP A 40 -3.15 -16.47 30.73
C ASP A 40 -3.94 -16.46 32.03
N SER A 41 -3.43 -17.10 33.09
CA SER A 41 -4.00 -17.01 34.44
C SER A 41 -3.92 -15.58 35.00
N VAL A 42 -2.79 -14.88 34.84
CA VAL A 42 -2.65 -13.49 35.28
C VAL A 42 -3.58 -12.58 34.49
N LEU A 43 -3.72 -12.81 33.19
CA LEU A 43 -4.55 -12.03 32.28
C LEU A 43 -6.05 -12.27 32.55
N LYS A 44 -6.42 -13.51 32.87
CA LYS A 44 -7.77 -13.87 33.33
C LYS A 44 -8.10 -13.21 34.66
N ASP A 45 -7.21 -13.27 35.65
CA ASP A 45 -7.42 -12.60 36.94
C ASP A 45 -7.56 -11.07 36.78
N LEU A 46 -6.77 -10.46 35.91
CA LEU A 46 -6.86 -9.02 35.63
C LEU A 46 -8.17 -8.66 34.92
N ASN A 47 -8.64 -9.51 34.01
CA ASN A 47 -9.94 -9.33 33.37
C ASN A 47 -11.10 -9.51 34.37
N GLU A 48 -11.01 -10.45 35.30
CA GLU A 48 -11.99 -10.63 36.38
C GLU A 48 -12.01 -9.42 37.31
N GLN A 49 -10.83 -8.89 37.71
CA GLN A 49 -10.73 -7.66 38.49
C GLN A 49 -11.28 -6.44 37.74
N ARG A 50 -11.04 -6.34 36.42
CA ARG A 50 -11.62 -5.29 35.59
C ARG A 50 -13.15 -5.36 35.62
N LEU A 51 -13.71 -6.55 35.43
CA LEU A 51 -15.17 -6.76 35.46
C LEU A 51 -15.78 -6.45 36.83
N GLU A 52 -15.10 -6.77 37.93
CA GLU A 52 -15.53 -6.40 39.28
C GLU A 52 -15.50 -4.87 39.49
N LEU A 53 -14.45 -4.19 39.01
CA LEU A 53 -14.34 -2.73 39.10
C LEU A 53 -15.35 -2.02 38.21
N GLU A 54 -15.61 -2.53 37.00
CA GLU A 54 -16.66 -2.03 36.10
C GLU A 54 -18.05 -2.20 36.73
N ALA A 55 -18.29 -3.32 37.42
CA ALA A 55 -19.53 -3.53 38.17
C ALA A 55 -19.66 -2.59 39.38
N ASP A 56 -18.58 -2.36 40.14
CA ASP A 56 -18.59 -1.42 41.28
C ASP A 56 -18.73 0.03 40.80
N GLU A 57 -18.14 0.38 39.66
CA GLU A 57 -18.35 1.68 38.99
C GLU A 57 -19.80 1.85 38.57
N ALA A 58 -20.40 0.85 37.91
CA ALA A 58 -21.81 0.90 37.52
C ALA A 58 -22.73 1.09 38.75
N LEU A 59 -22.44 0.38 39.84
CA LEU A 59 -23.20 0.46 41.09
C LEU A 59 -23.01 1.82 41.79
N ARG A 60 -21.80 2.41 41.74
CA ARG A 60 -21.55 3.79 42.21
C ARG A 60 -22.23 4.84 41.35
N ILE A 61 -22.25 4.67 40.03
CA ILE A 61 -22.97 5.55 39.10
C ILE A 61 -24.48 5.48 39.39
N GLU A 62 -25.02 4.29 39.65
CA GLU A 62 -26.43 4.11 40.01
C GLU A 62 -26.76 4.73 41.38
N ASN A 63 -25.91 4.51 42.40
CA ASN A 63 -26.03 5.19 43.69
C ASN A 63 -25.92 6.73 43.55
N LEU A 64 -25.05 7.23 42.68
CA LEU A 64 -24.96 8.66 42.38
C LEU A 64 -26.22 9.18 41.68
N ARG A 65 -26.83 8.38 40.80
CA ARG A 65 -28.12 8.71 40.16
C ARG A 65 -29.25 8.74 41.18
N GLU A 66 -29.31 7.77 42.10
CA GLU A 66 -30.27 7.78 43.21
C GLU A 66 -30.04 8.96 44.15
N THR A 67 -28.80 9.24 44.52
CA THR A 67 -28.44 10.39 45.37
C THR A 67 -28.80 11.69 44.67
N ARG A 68 -28.59 11.79 43.35
CA ARG A 68 -29.01 12.94 42.54
C ARG A 68 -30.53 13.04 42.47
N ALA A 69 -31.26 11.92 42.39
CA ALA A 69 -32.71 11.90 42.43
C ALA A 69 -33.26 12.32 43.80
N LEU A 70 -32.64 11.88 44.89
CA LEU A 70 -32.93 12.32 46.26
C LEU A 70 -32.63 13.81 46.44
N CYS A 71 -31.49 14.30 45.95
CA CYS A 71 -31.17 15.73 45.94
C CYS A 71 -32.18 16.54 45.11
N ASN A 72 -32.62 16.03 43.97
CA ASN A 72 -33.67 16.65 43.16
C ASN A 72 -35.04 16.62 43.86
N SER A 73 -35.35 15.56 44.60
CA SER A 73 -36.56 15.46 45.41
C SER A 73 -36.51 16.44 46.58
N ALA A 74 -35.40 16.49 47.30
CA ALA A 74 -35.15 17.46 48.37
C ALA A 74 -35.18 18.89 47.82
N ARG A 75 -34.69 19.13 46.60
CA ARG A 75 -34.81 20.43 45.91
C ARG A 75 -36.25 20.77 45.58
N LYS A 76 -37.04 19.81 45.08
CA LYS A 76 -38.50 20.00 44.86
C LYS A 76 -39.25 20.25 46.18
N GLU A 77 -38.90 19.55 47.25
CA GLU A 77 -39.44 19.80 48.58
C GLU A 77 -39.05 21.19 49.08
N LEU A 78 -37.79 21.60 48.89
CA LEU A 78 -37.29 22.93 49.22
C LEU A 78 -38.02 24.01 48.42
N ASP A 79 -38.27 23.78 47.13
CA ASP A 79 -39.05 24.69 46.28
C ASP A 79 -40.51 24.74 46.75
N SER A 80 -41.11 23.61 47.13
CA SER A 80 -42.46 23.56 47.73
C SER A 80 -42.53 24.26 49.09
N LEU A 81 -41.47 24.13 49.90
CA LEU A 81 -41.31 24.81 51.19
C LEU A 81 -41.11 26.30 50.96
N LYS A 82 -40.39 26.69 49.92
CA LYS A 82 -40.20 28.08 49.51
C LYS A 82 -41.51 28.68 49.01
N GLU A 83 -42.32 27.95 48.26
CA GLU A 83 -43.67 28.38 47.87
C GLU A 83 -44.61 28.47 49.08
N LYS A 84 -44.59 27.47 49.99
CA LYS A 84 -45.32 27.53 51.25
C LYS A 84 -44.89 28.72 52.09
N LEU A 85 -43.58 28.96 52.22
CA LEU A 85 -43.02 30.11 52.92
C LEU A 85 -43.47 31.41 52.23
N LEU A 86 -43.46 31.48 50.90
CA LEU A 86 -43.94 32.63 50.15
C LEU A 86 -45.43 32.87 50.38
N HIS A 87 -46.23 31.80 50.47
CA HIS A 87 -47.65 31.85 50.79
C HIS A 87 -47.87 32.27 52.25
N THR A 88 -47.11 31.75 53.21
CA THR A 88 -47.16 32.14 54.63
C THR A 88 -46.70 33.58 54.83
N VAL A 89 -45.66 34.02 54.13
CA VAL A 89 -45.20 35.41 54.10
C VAL A 89 -46.29 36.31 53.52
N LYS A 90 -46.92 35.93 52.39
CA LYS A 90 -48.07 36.68 51.84
C LYS A 90 -49.29 36.68 52.77
N SER A 91 -49.57 35.57 53.46
CA SER A 91 -50.65 35.48 54.47
C SER A 91 -50.36 36.41 55.64
N HIS A 92 -49.14 36.39 56.17
CA HIS A 92 -48.71 37.31 57.22
C HIS A 92 -48.64 38.77 56.73
N GLU A 93 -48.28 39.04 55.48
CA GLU A 93 -48.35 40.40 54.91
C GLU A 93 -49.81 40.87 54.76
N ASN A 94 -50.73 39.97 54.40
CA ASN A 94 -52.16 40.25 54.34
C ASN A 94 -52.75 40.46 55.73
N GLU A 95 -52.46 39.59 56.70
CA GLU A 95 -52.84 39.75 58.11
C GLU A 95 -52.23 41.02 58.70
N ARG A 96 -50.96 41.31 58.40
CA ARG A 96 -50.31 42.56 58.80
C ARG A 96 -50.98 43.74 58.15
N SER A 97 -51.37 43.67 56.88
CA SER A 97 -52.09 44.72 56.15
C SER A 97 -53.50 44.93 56.72
N GLU A 98 -54.21 43.87 57.07
CA GLU A 98 -55.52 43.93 57.74
C GLU A 98 -55.41 44.46 59.17
N ALA A 99 -54.40 44.02 59.94
CA ALA A 99 -54.08 44.57 61.26
C ALA A 99 -53.69 46.05 61.15
N MET A 100 -52.90 46.43 60.14
CA MET A 100 -52.49 47.82 59.91
C MET A 100 -53.69 48.69 59.48
N LYS A 101 -54.63 48.16 58.68
CA LYS A 101 -55.92 48.81 58.35
C LYS A 101 -56.82 48.93 59.59
N SER A 102 -56.86 47.92 60.45
CA SER A 102 -57.61 47.96 61.72
C SER A 102 -57.01 49.00 62.67
N ILE A 103 -55.69 49.08 62.79
CA ILE A 103 -54.97 50.11 63.58
C ILE A 103 -55.18 51.50 62.95
N HIS A 104 -55.17 51.64 61.62
CA HIS A 104 -55.51 52.89 60.91
C HIS A 104 -56.90 53.43 61.30
N SER A 105 -57.89 52.54 61.48
CA SER A 105 -59.26 52.90 61.86
C SER A 105 -59.45 53.22 63.35
N LYS A 106 -58.60 52.67 64.23
CA LYS A 106 -58.76 52.73 65.70
C LYS A 106 -57.75 53.63 66.42
N ALA A 107 -56.58 53.90 65.84
CA ALA A 107 -55.50 54.69 66.41
C ALA A 107 -54.58 55.26 65.30
N PRO A 108 -55.03 56.25 64.52
CA PRO A 108 -54.27 56.82 63.39
C PRO A 108 -52.91 57.41 63.81
N ASP A 109 -52.83 58.02 65.00
CA ASP A 109 -51.59 58.61 65.54
C ASP A 109 -50.46 57.57 65.72
N LEU A 110 -50.82 56.32 66.01
CA LEU A 110 -49.90 55.20 66.21
C LEU A 110 -49.38 54.65 64.87
N VAL A 111 -50.17 54.78 63.80
CA VAL A 111 -49.73 54.37 62.46
C VAL A 111 -48.70 55.34 61.90
N ASP A 112 -48.93 56.65 62.02
CA ASP A 112 -47.95 57.66 61.63
C ASP A 112 -46.62 57.48 62.37
N TYR A 113 -46.68 57.07 63.65
CA TYR A 113 -45.50 56.81 64.46
C TYR A 113 -44.77 55.51 64.04
N VAL A 114 -45.51 54.42 63.77
CA VAL A 114 -44.93 53.16 63.29
C VAL A 114 -44.37 53.30 61.86
N GLN A 115 -45.02 54.10 61.01
CA GLN A 115 -44.56 54.38 59.66
C GLN A 115 -43.29 55.23 59.70
N LYS A 116 -43.25 56.30 60.51
CA LYS A 116 -42.00 57.05 60.80
C LYS A 116 -40.90 56.16 61.38
N LEU A 117 -41.21 55.26 62.30
CA LEU A 117 -40.23 54.32 62.85
C LEU A 117 -39.71 53.34 61.79
N SER A 118 -40.56 52.89 60.87
CA SER A 118 -40.15 52.02 59.76
C SER A 118 -39.28 52.76 58.75
N GLU A 119 -39.60 54.02 58.45
CA GLU A 119 -38.81 54.91 57.59
C GLU A 119 -37.47 55.23 58.26
N MET A 120 -37.45 55.56 59.55
CA MET A 120 -36.23 55.78 60.33
C MET A 120 -35.39 54.51 60.42
N LYS A 121 -35.99 53.33 60.57
CA LYS A 121 -35.28 52.05 60.57
C LYS A 121 -34.70 51.71 59.20
N ALA A 122 -35.44 51.94 58.12
CA ALA A 122 -34.96 51.79 56.74
C ALA A 122 -33.81 52.77 56.46
N ARG A 123 -33.93 54.03 56.90
CA ARG A 123 -32.89 55.06 56.78
C ARG A 123 -31.64 54.75 57.62
N LEU A 124 -31.82 54.19 58.82
CA LEU A 124 -30.72 53.72 59.66
C LEU A 124 -29.97 52.56 59.01
N ILE A 125 -30.70 51.61 58.41
CA ILE A 125 -30.12 50.49 57.67
C ILE A 125 -29.38 51.03 56.44
N GLU A 126 -30.00 51.91 55.65
CA GLU A 126 -29.37 52.58 54.51
C GLU A 126 -28.06 53.27 54.91
N LEU A 127 -28.06 54.07 55.98
CA LEU A 127 -26.85 54.76 56.47
C LEU A 127 -25.78 53.79 57.00
N LYS A 128 -26.18 52.71 57.69
CA LYS A 128 -25.26 51.68 58.18
C LYS A 128 -24.50 50.97 57.06
N PHE A 129 -25.12 50.79 55.89
CA PHE A 129 -24.51 50.08 54.75
C PHE A 129 -23.94 51.02 53.70
N ALA A 130 -24.46 52.25 53.55
CA ALA A 130 -24.00 53.20 52.54
C ALA A 130 -22.62 53.78 52.86
N GLN A 131 -22.32 54.09 54.12
CA GLN A 131 -21.04 54.69 54.50
C GLN A 131 -19.85 53.73 54.33
N PRO A 132 -19.93 52.45 54.75
CA PRO A 132 -18.88 51.46 54.46
C PRO A 132 -18.73 51.18 52.96
N PHE A 133 -19.85 51.11 52.23
CA PHE A 133 -19.83 50.87 50.78
C PHE A 133 -19.14 52.00 50.00
N GLU A 134 -19.45 53.27 50.30
CA GLU A 134 -18.78 54.42 49.66
C GLU A 134 -17.29 54.48 50.04
N MET A 135 -16.94 54.11 51.28
CA MET A 135 -15.54 54.05 51.72
C MET A 135 -14.75 52.96 50.98
N GLU A 136 -15.31 51.76 50.80
CA GLU A 136 -14.65 50.72 50.01
C GLU A 136 -14.61 51.04 48.53
N LEU A 137 -15.62 51.74 47.99
CA LEU A 137 -15.60 52.20 46.61
C LEU A 137 -14.45 53.19 46.37
N GLU A 138 -14.18 54.08 47.31
CA GLU A 138 -13.04 54.99 47.24
C GLU A 138 -11.70 54.24 47.42
N ASN A 139 -11.64 53.26 48.31
CA ASN A 139 -10.45 52.42 48.48
C ASN A 139 -10.15 51.56 47.23
N ILE A 140 -11.18 51.08 46.53
CA ILE A 140 -11.02 50.39 45.24
C ILE A 140 -10.46 51.35 44.18
N LYS A 141 -10.94 52.60 44.10
CA LYS A 141 -10.38 53.60 43.19
C LYS A 141 -8.92 53.94 43.52
N VAL A 142 -8.57 54.06 44.80
CA VAL A 142 -7.18 54.29 45.24
C VAL A 142 -6.30 53.11 44.81
N ALA A 143 -6.74 51.88 45.05
CA ALA A 143 -6.03 50.67 44.65
C ALA A 143 -5.83 50.59 43.12
N LEU A 144 -6.84 51.02 42.35
CA LEU A 144 -6.79 51.10 40.89
C LEU A 144 -5.77 52.15 40.42
N VAL A 145 -5.73 53.33 41.04
CA VAL A 145 -4.73 54.38 40.73
C VAL A 145 -3.31 53.92 41.08
N SER A 146 -3.14 53.18 42.18
CA SER A 146 -1.85 52.59 42.54
C SER A 146 -1.44 51.37 41.71
N ARG A 147 -2.29 50.91 40.77
CA ARG A 147 -2.11 49.70 39.95
C ARG A 147 -1.90 48.42 40.78
N ASP A 148 -2.51 48.36 41.95
CA ASP A 148 -2.52 47.17 42.81
C ASP A 148 -3.78 46.35 42.52
N TYR A 149 -3.71 45.55 41.45
CA TYR A 149 -4.86 44.81 40.93
C TYR A 149 -5.33 43.68 41.86
N ASP A 150 -4.43 43.08 42.65
CA ASP A 150 -4.81 42.08 43.66
C ASP A 150 -5.61 42.71 44.82
N SER A 151 -5.22 43.92 45.25
CA SER A 151 -6.02 44.70 46.21
C SER A 151 -7.37 45.14 45.63
N VAL A 152 -7.42 45.53 44.35
CA VAL A 152 -8.68 45.85 43.65
C VAL A 152 -9.62 44.65 43.70
N LEU A 153 -9.14 43.45 43.33
CA LEU A 153 -9.95 42.25 43.30
C LEU A 153 -10.44 41.85 44.70
N SER A 154 -9.53 41.78 45.68
CA SER A 154 -9.86 41.34 47.04
C SER A 154 -10.90 42.26 47.69
N ARG A 155 -10.77 43.58 47.49
CA ARG A 155 -11.73 44.58 48.00
C ARG A 155 -13.05 44.54 47.24
N TYR A 156 -13.01 44.31 45.93
CA TYR A 156 -14.20 44.12 45.13
C TYR A 156 -15.00 42.91 45.63
N GLU A 157 -14.38 41.75 45.78
CA GLU A 157 -15.02 40.53 46.29
C GLU A 157 -15.61 40.73 47.70
N ALA A 158 -14.88 41.40 48.59
CA ALA A 158 -15.38 41.76 49.92
C ALA A 158 -16.62 42.66 49.85
N THR A 159 -16.59 43.66 48.97
CA THR A 159 -17.72 44.59 48.75
C THR A 159 -18.94 43.84 48.21
N ILE A 160 -18.76 42.91 47.28
CA ILE A 160 -19.85 42.08 46.73
C ILE A 160 -20.43 41.17 47.82
N LEU A 161 -19.59 40.53 48.63
CA LEU A 161 -20.05 39.70 49.75
C LEU A 161 -20.90 40.51 50.74
N GLU A 162 -20.51 41.74 51.05
CA GLU A 162 -21.31 42.63 51.91
C GLU A 162 -22.64 43.04 51.29
N THR A 163 -22.69 43.29 49.96
CA THR A 163 -23.96 43.60 49.28
C THR A 163 -24.97 42.45 49.36
N SER A 164 -24.52 41.20 49.42
CA SER A 164 -25.41 40.03 49.58
C SER A 164 -26.05 39.90 50.98
N ARG A 165 -25.51 40.62 51.98
CA ARG A 165 -26.00 40.61 53.38
C ARG A 165 -27.00 41.73 53.68
N VAL A 166 -27.32 42.57 52.70
CA VAL A 166 -28.21 43.73 52.86
C VAL A 166 -29.68 43.28 52.92
N PRO A 167 -30.51 43.81 53.84
CA PRO A 167 -31.94 43.50 53.90
C PRO A 167 -32.68 43.81 52.59
N SER A 168 -33.70 43.00 52.25
CA SER A 168 -34.46 43.07 51.00
C SER A 168 -35.08 44.44 50.69
N SER A 169 -35.32 45.28 51.70
CA SER A 169 -35.87 46.62 51.53
C SER A 169 -34.93 47.60 50.82
N VAL A 170 -33.61 47.38 50.86
CA VAL A 170 -32.59 48.28 50.26
C VAL A 170 -31.70 47.57 49.23
N ALA A 171 -31.77 46.23 49.13
CA ALA A 171 -30.94 45.41 48.25
C ALA A 171 -30.90 45.91 46.78
N LYS A 172 -32.05 46.30 46.22
CA LYS A 172 -32.14 46.77 44.82
C LYS A 172 -31.31 48.02 44.52
N GLN A 173 -31.14 48.93 45.49
CA GLN A 173 -30.32 50.14 45.32
C GLN A 173 -28.82 49.80 45.36
N PHE A 174 -28.41 48.88 46.24
CA PHE A 174 -27.02 48.43 46.33
C PHE A 174 -26.63 47.58 45.11
N GLU A 175 -27.53 46.74 44.58
CA GLU A 175 -27.34 46.04 43.31
C GLU A 175 -27.12 47.01 42.14
N GLN A 176 -27.89 48.10 42.07
CA GLN A 176 -27.68 49.15 41.05
C GLN A 176 -26.33 49.85 41.20
N LYS A 177 -25.94 50.24 42.43
CA LYS A 177 -24.63 50.85 42.67
C LYS A 177 -23.47 49.91 42.35
N ALA A 178 -23.58 48.64 42.74
CA ALA A 178 -22.58 47.62 42.42
C ALA A 178 -22.52 47.38 40.90
N GLY A 179 -23.65 47.44 40.20
CA GLY A 179 -23.67 47.38 38.74
C GLY A 179 -22.96 48.55 38.06
N LEU A 180 -23.10 49.78 38.58
CA LEU A 180 -22.35 50.95 38.10
C LEU A 180 -20.84 50.83 38.36
N LEU A 181 -20.47 50.23 39.50
CA LEU A 181 -19.07 49.94 39.83
C LEU A 181 -18.47 48.92 38.85
N ASP A 182 -19.20 47.85 38.51
CA ASP A 182 -18.76 46.86 37.52
C ASP A 182 -18.45 47.54 36.17
N ASP A 183 -19.36 48.39 35.68
CA ASP A 183 -19.21 49.07 34.40
C ASP A 183 -18.02 50.05 34.42
N PHE A 184 -17.82 50.77 35.53
CA PHE A 184 -16.66 51.65 35.72
C PHE A 184 -15.34 50.88 35.72
N LEU A 185 -15.26 49.78 36.48
CA LEU A 185 -14.04 48.98 36.60
C LEU A 185 -13.69 48.30 35.28
N VAL A 186 -14.66 47.76 34.55
CA VAL A 186 -14.41 47.16 33.22
C VAL A 186 -13.79 48.18 32.27
N VAL A 187 -14.35 49.39 32.18
CA VAL A 187 -13.81 50.45 31.31
C VAL A 187 -12.40 50.87 31.75
N ALA A 188 -12.17 51.02 33.05
CA ALA A 188 -10.87 51.44 33.57
C ALA A 188 -9.79 50.37 33.38
N LEU A 189 -10.10 49.10 33.68
CA LEU A 189 -9.18 47.97 33.50
C LEU A 189 -8.85 47.71 32.03
N GLN A 190 -9.83 47.82 31.11
CA GLN A 190 -9.56 47.75 29.67
C GLN A 190 -8.64 48.88 29.20
N LYS A 191 -8.82 50.09 29.74
CA LYS A 191 -7.94 51.24 29.43
C LYS A 191 -6.53 51.01 29.95
N ASP A 192 -6.36 50.50 31.16
CA ASP A 192 -5.05 50.18 31.74
C ASP A 192 -4.35 49.06 30.94
N LEU A 193 -5.08 48.02 30.56
CA LEU A 193 -4.57 46.93 29.71
C LEU A 193 -4.07 47.47 28.37
N TYR A 194 -4.84 48.36 27.73
CA TYR A 194 -4.45 48.99 26.47
C TYR A 194 -3.19 49.85 26.62
N GLN A 195 -3.08 50.65 27.68
CA GLN A 195 -1.89 51.47 27.96
C GLN A 195 -0.66 50.61 28.24
N LEU A 196 -0.83 49.48 28.93
CA LEU A 196 0.22 48.51 29.18
C LEU A 196 0.73 47.89 27.88
N TYR A 197 -0.17 47.45 27.00
CA TYR A 197 0.19 46.92 25.69
C TYR A 197 0.89 47.96 24.80
N GLN A 198 0.46 49.23 24.85
CA GLN A 198 1.19 50.31 24.17
C GLN A 198 2.60 50.52 24.73
N LYS A 199 2.77 50.45 26.06
CA LYS A 199 4.08 50.60 26.73
C LYS A 199 5.07 49.53 26.27
N ILE A 200 4.64 48.27 26.23
CA ILE A 200 5.50 47.16 25.79
C ILE A 200 5.55 46.98 24.26
N ARG A 201 4.78 47.78 23.51
CA ARG A 201 4.64 47.69 22.04
C ARG A 201 4.10 46.34 21.56
N PHE A 202 3.09 45.82 22.24
CA PHE A 202 2.36 44.62 21.84
C PHE A 202 1.26 44.97 20.79
N PRO A 203 0.96 44.12 19.79
CA PRO A 203 1.62 42.85 19.44
C PRO A 203 3.09 42.97 19.02
N PHE A 204 3.88 41.95 19.31
CA PHE A 204 5.31 41.93 18.97
C PHE A 204 5.53 41.56 17.51
N GLU A 205 6.28 42.39 16.79
CA GLU A 205 6.60 42.22 15.36
C GLU A 205 7.98 41.56 15.14
N PHE A 206 8.73 41.33 16.21
CA PHE A 206 10.05 40.73 16.21
C PHE A 206 10.27 39.99 17.53
N SER A 207 11.26 39.09 17.56
CA SER A 207 11.64 38.38 18.78
C SER A 207 12.05 39.36 19.89
N ILE A 208 11.51 39.16 21.09
CA ILE A 208 11.75 39.99 22.27
C ILE A 208 12.19 39.08 23.43
N ASP A 209 13.09 39.59 24.26
CA ASP A 209 13.43 38.93 25.53
C ASP A 209 12.28 39.10 26.53
N PHE A 210 11.52 38.03 26.73
CA PHE A 210 10.41 37.97 27.70
C PHE A 210 10.83 38.31 29.13
N ARG A 211 12.11 38.19 29.49
CA ARG A 211 12.61 38.57 30.82
C ARG A 211 12.52 40.08 31.05
N ALA A 212 12.74 40.88 30.00
CA ALA A 212 12.73 42.34 30.09
C ALA A 212 11.32 42.91 30.31
N VAL A 213 10.29 42.24 29.80
CA VAL A 213 8.88 42.65 29.90
C VAL A 213 8.09 41.82 30.92
N ARG A 214 8.72 40.88 31.62
CA ARG A 214 8.05 39.92 32.52
C ARG A 214 7.10 40.59 33.52
N SER A 215 7.52 41.65 34.19
CA SER A 215 6.66 42.33 35.18
C SER A 215 5.42 42.95 34.54
N ASP A 216 5.56 43.51 33.33
CA ASP A 216 4.43 44.06 32.57
C ASP A 216 3.49 42.94 32.09
N LEU A 217 4.01 41.76 31.68
CA LEU A 217 3.19 40.60 31.30
C LEU A 217 2.47 39.96 32.49
N GLU A 218 3.07 39.92 33.68
CA GLU A 218 2.36 39.48 34.90
C GLU A 218 1.25 40.48 35.26
N THR A 219 1.49 41.78 35.05
CA THR A 219 0.47 42.82 35.25
C THR A 219 -0.71 42.63 34.29
N SER A 220 -0.47 42.25 33.02
CA SER A 220 -1.58 42.00 32.09
C SER A 220 -2.42 40.79 32.48
N VAL A 221 -1.80 39.72 32.99
CA VAL A 221 -2.50 38.55 33.56
C VAL A 221 -3.40 38.96 34.74
N GLN A 222 -2.89 39.79 35.66
CA GLN A 222 -3.68 40.30 36.79
C GLN A 222 -4.88 41.14 36.32
N ILE A 223 -4.67 42.03 35.35
CA ILE A 223 -5.76 42.86 34.80
C ILE A 223 -6.84 41.98 34.14
N LEU A 224 -6.43 40.96 33.36
CA LEU A 224 -7.35 40.04 32.71
C LEU A 224 -8.15 39.20 33.71
N ARG A 225 -7.52 38.73 34.79
CA ARG A 225 -8.19 38.04 35.90
C ARG A 225 -9.26 38.93 36.54
N CYS A 226 -8.93 40.20 36.83
CA CYS A 226 -9.90 41.17 37.35
C CYS A 226 -11.07 41.40 36.37
N LEU A 227 -10.76 41.57 35.09
CA LEU A 227 -11.78 41.76 34.05
C LEU A 227 -12.73 40.56 33.95
N HIS A 228 -12.22 39.33 34.04
CA HIS A 228 -13.04 38.12 33.99
C HIS A 228 -14.02 38.06 35.16
N ILE A 229 -13.52 38.18 36.40
CA ILE A 229 -14.32 38.06 37.63
C ILE A 229 -15.42 39.12 37.67
N ILE A 230 -15.08 40.38 37.35
CA ILE A 230 -16.03 41.49 37.36
C ILE A 230 -17.07 41.34 36.24
N SER A 231 -16.64 40.94 35.04
CA SER A 231 -17.56 40.76 33.90
C SER A 231 -18.51 39.59 34.10
N ASN A 232 -18.06 38.51 34.76
CA ASN A 232 -18.86 37.30 34.97
C ASN A 232 -19.97 37.44 36.01
N ARG A 233 -19.96 38.51 36.79
CA ARG A 233 -21.01 38.77 37.79
C ARG A 233 -22.38 39.05 37.16
N LYS A 234 -22.43 39.71 36.00
CA LYS A 234 -23.70 40.09 35.33
C LYS A 234 -24.12 39.08 34.24
N ARG A 235 -23.16 38.41 33.60
CA ARG A 235 -23.36 37.45 32.50
C ARG A 235 -22.28 36.40 32.57
N GLU A 236 -22.60 35.13 32.42
CA GLU A 236 -21.60 34.09 32.14
C GLU A 236 -20.94 34.39 30.78
N LYS A 237 -19.76 35.01 30.81
CA LYS A 237 -18.84 35.14 29.69
C LYS A 237 -17.76 34.08 29.80
N SER A 238 -17.45 33.46 28.66
CA SER A 238 -16.37 32.49 28.60
C SER A 238 -14.99 33.16 28.70
N VAL A 239 -13.97 32.40 29.10
CA VAL A 239 -12.57 32.84 29.06
C VAL A 239 -12.14 33.18 27.62
N VAL A 240 -12.72 32.49 26.62
CA VAL A 240 -12.48 32.76 25.20
C VAL A 240 -12.90 34.20 24.82
N GLU A 241 -14.04 34.69 25.32
CA GLU A 241 -14.46 36.08 25.09
C GLU A 241 -13.49 37.08 25.73
N LEU A 242 -12.88 36.75 26.87
CA LEU A 242 -11.87 37.60 27.50
C LEU A 242 -10.59 37.66 26.64
N LEU A 243 -10.10 36.49 26.20
CA LEU A 243 -8.92 36.42 25.34
C LEU A 243 -9.13 37.11 23.99
N SER A 244 -10.39 37.21 23.52
CA SER A 244 -10.72 37.98 22.32
C SER A 244 -10.32 39.45 22.40
N LEU A 245 -10.21 40.03 23.60
CA LEU A 245 -9.69 41.40 23.80
C LEU A 245 -8.21 41.52 23.39
N VAL A 246 -7.45 40.44 23.59
CA VAL A 246 -6.02 40.38 23.24
C VAL A 246 -5.85 40.02 21.77
N THR A 247 -6.55 38.97 21.29
CA THR A 247 -6.43 38.54 19.89
C THR A 247 -6.95 39.60 18.92
N LYS A 248 -7.94 40.42 19.31
CA LYS A 248 -8.44 41.55 18.52
C LYS A 248 -7.34 42.55 18.12
N LEU A 249 -6.27 42.70 18.91
CA LEU A 249 -5.14 43.56 18.53
C LEU A 249 -4.44 43.06 17.26
N PHE A 250 -4.37 41.74 17.08
CA PHE A 250 -3.86 41.13 15.86
C PHE A 250 -4.88 41.24 14.72
N GLU A 251 -6.17 41.04 15.01
CA GLU A 251 -7.23 41.21 14.01
C GLU A 251 -7.24 42.62 13.41
N ASP A 252 -7.18 43.65 14.26
CA ASP A 252 -7.18 45.05 13.85
C ASP A 252 -5.92 45.38 13.02
N ARG A 253 -4.76 44.83 13.39
CA ARG A 253 -3.52 44.97 12.60
C ARG A 253 -3.57 44.23 11.26
N PHE A 254 -4.05 42.99 11.26
CA PHE A 254 -4.23 42.21 10.02
C PHE A 254 -5.17 42.93 9.06
N ASN A 255 -6.28 43.46 9.58
CA ASN A 255 -7.21 44.27 8.83
C ASN A 255 -6.53 45.55 8.31
N PHE A 256 -5.78 46.26 9.13
CA PHE A 256 -5.07 47.45 8.67
C PHE A 256 -4.09 47.16 7.50
N HIS A 257 -3.28 46.11 7.59
CA HIS A 257 -2.27 45.81 6.57
C HIS A 257 -2.84 45.15 5.32
N PHE A 258 -3.80 44.24 5.49
CA PHE A 258 -4.26 43.34 4.42
C PHE A 258 -5.70 43.60 4.00
N TRP A 259 -6.41 44.53 4.64
CA TRP A 259 -7.74 44.99 4.25
C TRP A 259 -7.76 46.51 4.07
N GLY A 260 -7.63 46.97 2.83
CA GLY A 260 -7.68 48.40 2.49
C GLY A 260 -6.82 48.78 1.28
N THR A 261 -6.36 50.04 1.24
CA THR A 261 -5.55 50.61 0.15
C THR A 261 -4.04 50.59 0.40
N ASN A 262 -3.59 49.94 1.48
CA ASN A 262 -2.18 49.84 1.81
C ASN A 262 -1.42 49.02 0.77
N LYS A 263 -0.15 49.38 0.52
CA LYS A 263 0.71 48.65 -0.43
C LYS A 263 0.87 47.17 -0.05
N THR A 264 0.76 46.85 1.24
CA THR A 264 0.81 45.49 1.80
C THR A 264 -0.39 44.62 1.42
N ASN A 265 -1.51 45.19 0.97
CA ASN A 265 -2.65 44.44 0.46
C ASN A 265 -2.47 44.19 -1.05
N ASN A 266 -1.59 43.27 -1.40
CA ASN A 266 -1.31 42.92 -2.79
C ASN A 266 -1.76 41.47 -3.11
N PRO A 267 -2.78 41.25 -3.96
CA PRO A 267 -3.22 39.92 -4.35
C PRO A 267 -2.14 39.07 -5.02
N ALA A 268 -1.16 39.68 -5.70
CA ALA A 268 -0.07 38.96 -6.37
C ALA A 268 1.01 38.47 -5.38
N LYS A 269 0.94 38.90 -4.11
CA LYS A 269 1.93 38.64 -3.08
C LYS A 269 1.31 38.03 -1.82
N PRO A 270 0.70 36.82 -1.91
CA PRO A 270 0.05 36.19 -0.78
C PRO A 270 1.02 35.81 0.35
N GLU A 271 2.29 35.57 0.03
CA GLU A 271 3.34 35.23 1.00
C GLU A 271 3.47 36.27 2.13
N TRP A 272 3.10 37.54 1.87
CA TRP A 272 3.20 38.62 2.86
C TRP A 272 2.27 38.42 4.06
N PHE A 273 1.01 38.03 3.84
CA PHE A 273 0.08 37.83 4.96
C PHE A 273 0.29 36.49 5.64
N PHE A 274 0.72 35.46 4.91
CA PHE A 274 1.09 34.16 5.49
C PHE A 274 2.30 34.31 6.42
N LYS A 275 3.39 34.90 5.92
CA LYS A 275 4.61 35.13 6.70
C LYS A 275 4.34 35.99 7.93
N GLN A 276 3.58 37.08 7.79
CA GLN A 276 3.25 37.95 8.91
C GLN A 276 2.52 37.20 10.05
N VAL A 277 1.64 36.26 9.71
CA VAL A 277 0.93 35.45 10.70
C VAL A 277 1.86 34.43 11.35
N LEU A 278 2.73 33.77 10.58
CA LEU A 278 3.74 32.85 11.11
C LEU A 278 4.72 33.57 12.06
N ASP A 279 5.18 34.76 11.68
CA ASP A 279 6.01 35.64 12.50
C ASP A 279 5.27 36.00 13.81
N TRP A 280 3.98 36.36 13.75
CA TRP A 280 3.21 36.65 14.96
C TRP A 280 3.03 35.43 15.87
N ILE A 281 2.77 34.24 15.30
CA ILE A 281 2.69 32.99 16.06
C ILE A 281 4.02 32.73 16.78
N SER A 282 5.14 32.86 16.06
CA SER A 282 6.48 32.63 16.60
C SER A 282 6.87 33.63 17.69
N TYR A 283 6.70 34.94 17.45
CA TYR A 283 7.17 35.98 18.39
C TYR A 283 6.26 36.18 19.60
N ASN A 284 4.98 35.80 19.53
CA ASN A 284 4.01 36.03 20.60
C ASN A 284 3.55 34.73 21.28
N GLY A 285 3.93 33.56 20.76
CA GLY A 285 3.50 32.24 21.26
C GLY A 285 3.69 32.07 22.76
N ASP A 286 4.89 32.37 23.28
CA ASP A 286 5.23 32.26 24.71
C ASP A 286 4.31 33.10 25.62
N TYR A 287 3.82 34.25 25.14
CA TYR A 287 2.87 35.04 25.93
C TYR A 287 1.57 34.27 26.14
N PHE A 288 1.06 33.64 25.08
CA PHE A 288 -0.18 32.88 25.13
C PHE A 288 0.00 31.57 25.90
N SER A 289 1.01 30.77 25.57
CA SER A 289 1.24 29.44 26.16
C SER A 289 1.71 29.48 27.62
N VAL A 290 2.39 30.54 28.06
CA VAL A 290 2.96 30.61 29.43
C VAL A 290 2.19 31.54 30.36
N TYR A 291 1.78 32.72 29.89
CA TYR A 291 1.15 33.74 30.75
C TYR A 291 -0.37 33.68 30.67
N LEU A 292 -0.93 33.69 29.46
CA LEU A 292 -2.39 33.66 29.28
C LEU A 292 -2.98 32.26 29.53
N GLN A 293 -2.20 31.19 29.36
CA GLN A 293 -2.60 29.85 29.77
C GLN A 293 -2.96 29.79 31.25
N ARG A 294 -2.25 30.52 32.13
CA ARG A 294 -2.60 30.59 33.56
C ARG A 294 -3.98 31.17 33.80
N VAL A 295 -4.44 32.10 32.96
CA VAL A 295 -5.80 32.64 33.05
C VAL A 295 -6.82 31.58 32.62
N CYS A 296 -6.50 30.77 31.62
CA CYS A 296 -7.33 29.64 31.19
C CYS A 296 -7.43 28.58 32.30
N ASP A 297 -6.31 28.20 32.91
CA ASP A 297 -6.23 27.21 33.98
C ASP A 297 -6.96 27.69 35.25
N MET A 298 -6.96 29.00 35.54
CA MET A 298 -7.68 29.59 36.68
C MET A 298 -9.20 29.44 36.58
N PHE A 299 -9.73 29.30 35.37
CA PHE A 299 -11.18 29.34 35.09
C PHE A 299 -11.65 28.13 34.29
N ASP A 300 -10.93 27.01 34.38
CA ASP A 300 -11.25 25.71 33.78
C ASP A 300 -11.64 25.79 32.28
N CYS A 301 -10.85 26.51 31.47
CA CYS A 301 -11.08 26.59 30.03
C CYS A 301 -10.66 25.30 29.31
N GLU A 302 -11.55 24.73 28.48
CA GLU A 302 -11.29 23.51 27.70
C GLU A 302 -10.26 23.72 26.57
N GLU A 303 -10.25 24.90 25.95
CA GLU A 303 -9.30 25.25 24.89
C GLU A 303 -8.05 25.93 25.50
N THR A 304 -6.87 25.60 24.98
CA THR A 304 -5.62 26.25 25.40
C THR A 304 -5.49 27.66 24.83
N ALA A 305 -4.80 28.55 25.54
CA ALA A 305 -4.68 29.96 25.16
C ALA A 305 -3.93 30.14 23.82
N ASP A 306 -2.91 29.31 23.57
CA ASP A 306 -2.19 29.24 22.31
C ASP A 306 -3.07 28.71 21.17
N GLY A 307 -3.89 27.68 21.43
CA GLY A 307 -4.86 27.15 20.47
C GLY A 307 -5.88 28.21 20.03
N ILE A 308 -6.43 28.97 20.97
CA ILE A 308 -7.36 30.08 20.69
C ILE A 308 -6.69 31.16 19.84
N PHE A 309 -5.43 31.51 20.16
CA PHE A 309 -4.65 32.50 19.42
C PHE A 309 -4.37 32.08 17.98
N ILE A 310 -3.84 30.86 17.79
CA ILE A 310 -3.53 30.31 16.46
C ILE A 310 -4.80 30.19 15.62
N LYS A 311 -5.88 29.64 16.20
CA LYS A 311 -7.20 29.53 15.54
C LYS A 311 -7.74 30.89 15.08
N CYS A 312 -7.60 31.94 15.89
CA CYS A 312 -7.99 33.30 15.52
C CYS A 312 -7.22 33.81 14.30
N LEU A 313 -5.89 33.66 14.28
CA LEU A 313 -5.05 34.11 13.18
C LEU A 313 -5.32 33.33 11.89
N ILE A 314 -5.42 32.00 11.97
CA ILE A 314 -5.75 31.14 10.83
C ILE A 314 -7.12 31.53 10.25
N MET A 315 -8.11 31.86 11.09
CA MET A 315 -9.41 32.31 10.60
C MET A 315 -9.30 33.60 9.76
N LYS A 316 -8.43 34.56 10.14
CA LYS A 316 -8.21 35.77 9.33
C LYS A 316 -7.52 35.49 8.01
N VAL A 317 -6.57 34.56 8.00
CA VAL A 317 -5.95 34.07 6.76
C VAL A 317 -7.01 33.40 5.88
N LYS A 318 -7.84 32.53 6.45
CA LYS A 318 -8.93 31.83 5.76
C LYS A 318 -9.93 32.82 5.13
N ASP A 319 -10.36 33.84 5.87
CA ASP A 319 -11.23 34.90 5.37
C ASP A 319 -10.57 35.66 4.20
N LYS A 320 -9.28 35.95 4.32
CA LYS A 320 -8.52 36.65 3.28
C LYS A 320 -8.40 35.81 2.01
N VAL A 321 -8.01 34.55 2.12
CA VAL A 321 -7.89 33.61 1.00
C VAL A 321 -9.25 33.41 0.34
N GLN A 322 -10.31 33.19 1.13
CA GLN A 322 -11.68 33.10 0.61
C GLN A 322 -12.09 34.34 -0.18
N SER A 323 -11.72 35.54 0.29
CA SER A 323 -12.02 36.78 -0.43
C SER A 323 -11.30 36.91 -1.78
N LEU A 324 -10.12 36.29 -1.93
CA LEU A 324 -9.38 36.24 -3.18
C LEU A 324 -10.00 35.23 -4.14
N LEU A 325 -10.33 34.04 -3.63
CA LEU A 325 -10.95 32.95 -4.41
C LEU A 325 -12.35 33.34 -4.93
N THR A 326 -13.11 34.15 -4.20
CA THR A 326 -14.44 34.62 -4.66
C THR A 326 -14.34 35.68 -5.78
N LYS A 327 -13.17 36.30 -6.01
CA LYS A 327 -13.01 37.29 -7.08
C LYS A 327 -12.73 36.60 -8.41
N GLY A 328 -13.71 36.60 -9.30
CA GLY A 328 -13.56 35.99 -10.64
C GLY A 328 -12.32 36.48 -11.40
N SER A 329 -11.99 37.77 -11.34
CA SER A 329 -10.78 38.31 -12.00
C SER A 329 -9.46 37.76 -11.45
N PHE A 330 -9.45 37.31 -10.20
CA PHE A 330 -8.28 36.67 -9.58
C PHE A 330 -8.17 35.21 -10.04
N MET A 331 -9.28 34.46 -9.98
CA MET A 331 -9.34 33.06 -10.40
C MET A 331 -9.01 32.87 -11.88
N SER A 332 -9.40 33.81 -12.74
CA SER A 332 -9.04 33.76 -14.17
C SER A 332 -7.54 33.99 -14.43
N ASN A 333 -6.76 34.49 -13.45
CA ASN A 333 -5.32 34.66 -13.60
C ASN A 333 -4.58 33.43 -13.05
N ARG A 334 -4.21 32.51 -13.95
CA ARG A 334 -3.54 31.24 -13.63
C ARG A 334 -2.28 31.41 -12.77
N ILE A 335 -1.46 32.41 -13.04
CA ILE A 335 -0.21 32.67 -12.29
C ILE A 335 -0.51 33.08 -10.86
N MET A 336 -1.46 34.02 -10.65
CA MET A 336 -1.83 34.47 -9.32
C MET A 336 -2.50 33.35 -8.51
N PHE A 337 -3.33 32.54 -9.17
CA PHE A 337 -3.99 31.40 -8.54
C PHE A 337 -3.00 30.31 -8.11
N SER A 338 -2.07 29.92 -8.99
CA SER A 338 -0.98 28.97 -8.65
C SER A 338 -0.17 29.46 -7.46
N HIS A 339 0.26 30.73 -7.48
CA HIS A 339 1.07 31.29 -6.40
C HIS A 339 0.30 31.31 -5.06
N LEU A 340 -1.00 31.62 -5.07
CA LEU A 340 -1.82 31.55 -3.86
C LEU A 340 -1.95 30.12 -3.34
N LEU A 341 -2.12 29.14 -4.24
CA LEU A 341 -2.21 27.73 -3.89
C LEU A 341 -0.91 27.23 -3.25
N ASP A 342 0.24 27.49 -3.88
CA ASP A 342 1.55 27.07 -3.40
C ASP A 342 1.86 27.65 -2.01
N GLU A 343 1.62 28.95 -1.82
CA GLU A 343 1.80 29.62 -0.53
C GLU A 343 0.80 29.14 0.54
N SER A 344 -0.43 28.74 0.14
CA SER A 344 -1.40 28.14 1.06
C SER A 344 -0.97 26.75 1.54
N ILE A 345 -0.41 25.95 0.64
CA ILE A 345 0.15 24.62 0.95
C ILE A 345 1.35 24.78 1.89
N ALA A 346 2.28 25.68 1.56
CA ALA A 346 3.44 25.97 2.40
C ALA A 346 3.03 26.40 3.81
N PHE A 347 2.11 27.36 3.92
CA PHE A 347 1.58 27.81 5.21
C PHE A 347 0.92 26.68 6.00
N SER A 348 0.13 25.82 5.35
CA SER A 348 -0.53 24.68 6.01
C SER A 348 0.49 23.71 6.61
N ASN A 349 1.55 23.39 5.87
CA ASN A 349 2.63 22.53 6.34
C ASN A 349 3.39 23.12 7.53
N GLU A 350 3.69 24.43 7.49
CA GLU A 350 4.35 25.11 8.61
C GLU A 350 3.48 25.12 9.88
N ILE A 351 2.17 25.37 9.76
CA ILE A 351 1.24 25.32 10.89
C ILE A 351 1.17 23.91 11.50
N ASN A 352 1.10 22.87 10.66
CA ASN A 352 1.07 21.48 11.12
C ASN A 352 2.36 21.08 11.85
N GLN A 353 3.51 21.61 11.44
CA GLN A 353 4.78 21.40 12.14
C GLN A 353 4.85 22.14 13.48
N LEU A 354 4.23 23.32 13.59
CA LEU A 354 4.23 24.12 14.81
C LEU A 354 3.26 23.60 15.89
N CYS A 355 2.23 22.84 15.50
CA CYS A 355 1.16 22.39 16.41
C CYS A 355 1.20 20.86 16.57
N GLU A 356 1.99 20.34 17.52
CA GLU A 356 2.14 18.88 17.75
C GLU A 356 0.83 18.16 18.18
N ASN A 357 -0.19 18.91 18.60
CA ASN A 357 -1.51 18.40 18.99
C ASN A 357 -2.62 18.90 18.03
N GLY A 358 -2.62 18.37 16.79
CA GLY A 358 -3.46 18.80 15.66
C GLY A 358 -4.98 18.53 15.75
N GLY A 359 -5.58 18.58 16.93
CA GLY A 359 -7.05 18.46 17.09
C GLY A 359 -7.74 19.82 17.06
N GLY A 360 -8.46 20.15 15.98
CA GLY A 360 -9.47 21.23 15.98
C GLY A 360 -9.08 22.59 15.38
N LEU A 361 -7.90 22.73 14.76
CA LEU A 361 -7.55 23.95 14.02
C LEU A 361 -8.31 24.06 12.68
N PRO A 362 -8.63 25.27 12.20
CA PRO A 362 -9.28 25.45 10.91
C PRO A 362 -8.33 25.08 9.75
N ASP A 363 -8.75 24.16 8.89
CA ASP A 363 -8.00 23.84 7.68
C ASP A 363 -8.22 24.91 6.58
N ILE A 364 -7.13 25.45 6.04
CA ILE A 364 -7.16 26.39 4.91
C ILE A 364 -7.36 25.65 3.59
N MET A 365 -6.81 24.45 3.44
CA MET A 365 -6.93 23.65 2.24
C MET A 365 -8.39 23.31 1.94
N SER A 366 -9.23 23.24 2.98
CA SER A 366 -10.69 23.10 2.87
C SER A 366 -11.34 24.13 1.92
N LEU A 367 -10.74 25.31 1.71
CA LEU A 367 -11.25 26.32 0.78
C LEU A 367 -11.07 25.90 -0.68
N PHE A 368 -9.96 25.23 -1.00
CA PHE A 368 -9.63 24.76 -2.33
C PHE A 368 -10.39 23.49 -2.71
N MET A 369 -11.09 22.86 -1.75
CA MET A 369 -11.89 21.64 -1.97
C MET A 369 -13.30 21.91 -2.49
N LYS A 370 -13.69 23.18 -2.67
CA LYS A 370 -14.97 23.55 -3.28
C LYS A 370 -14.96 23.17 -4.76
N THR A 371 -16.07 22.60 -5.25
CA THR A 371 -16.16 22.03 -6.60
C THR A 371 -15.71 23.02 -7.68
N GLU A 372 -16.14 24.28 -7.59
CA GLU A 372 -15.81 25.33 -8.56
C GLU A 372 -14.31 25.66 -8.59
N ILE A 373 -13.62 25.51 -7.47
CA ILE A 373 -12.20 25.84 -7.32
C ILE A 373 -11.33 24.65 -7.69
N ILE A 374 -11.75 23.43 -7.36
CA ILE A 374 -11.08 22.21 -7.80
C ILE A 374 -11.08 22.12 -9.31
N ASP A 375 -12.19 22.44 -9.98
CA ASP A 375 -12.24 22.38 -11.44
C ASP A 375 -11.23 23.34 -12.07
N GLU A 376 -11.11 24.57 -11.56
CA GLU A 376 -10.07 25.52 -12.01
C GLU A 376 -8.64 25.06 -11.67
N TRP A 377 -8.44 24.38 -10.53
CA TRP A 377 -7.15 23.79 -10.18
C TRP A 377 -6.78 22.64 -11.12
N VAL A 378 -7.69 21.72 -11.41
CA VAL A 378 -7.44 20.64 -12.38
C VAL A 378 -7.06 21.20 -13.75
N GLU A 379 -7.73 22.26 -14.22
CA GLU A 379 -7.37 22.90 -15.49
C GLU A 379 -6.03 23.64 -15.42
N LEU A 380 -5.72 24.31 -14.30
CA LEU A 380 -4.38 24.89 -14.06
C LEU A 380 -3.28 23.83 -14.16
N GLU A 381 -3.50 22.65 -13.57
CA GLU A 381 -2.53 21.54 -13.63
C GLU A 381 -2.31 21.05 -15.05
N LYS A 382 -3.39 20.82 -15.79
CA LYS A 382 -3.32 20.38 -17.19
C LYS A 382 -2.56 21.38 -18.05
N ASP A 383 -2.88 22.66 -17.93
CA ASP A 383 -2.24 23.73 -18.70
C ASP A 383 -0.74 23.82 -18.37
N ALA A 384 -0.39 23.83 -17.07
CA ALA A 384 0.99 23.91 -16.61
C ALA A 384 1.83 22.71 -17.07
N ILE A 385 1.27 21.51 -16.98
CA ILE A 385 1.95 20.28 -17.38
C ILE A 385 2.06 20.17 -18.90
N ALA A 386 1.04 20.56 -19.65
CA ALA A 386 1.10 20.56 -21.11
C ALA A 386 2.24 21.46 -21.63
N VAL A 387 2.32 22.69 -21.10
CA VAL A 387 3.43 23.62 -21.40
C VAL A 387 4.76 23.03 -20.94
N GLY A 388 4.82 22.48 -19.73
CA GLY A 388 6.04 21.85 -19.20
C GLY A 388 6.53 20.69 -20.07
N ILE A 389 5.64 19.82 -20.58
CA ILE A 389 6.00 18.72 -21.48
C ILE A 389 6.54 19.26 -22.81
N ASP A 390 5.90 20.29 -23.38
CA ASP A 390 6.34 20.89 -24.64
C ASP A 390 7.73 21.53 -24.49
N GLU A 391 7.98 22.25 -23.39
CA GLU A 391 9.29 22.82 -23.07
C GLU A 391 10.36 21.73 -22.88
N VAL A 392 10.01 20.66 -22.16
CA VAL A 392 10.90 19.53 -21.88
C VAL A 392 11.30 18.77 -23.14
N LEU A 393 10.39 18.59 -24.10
CA LEU A 393 10.68 17.93 -25.37
C LEU A 393 11.37 18.86 -26.38
N ALA A 394 11.18 20.19 -26.26
CA ALA A 394 11.82 21.19 -27.12
C ALA A 394 13.25 21.56 -26.68
N ASP A 395 13.69 21.14 -25.48
CA ASP A 395 15.04 21.40 -24.99
C ASP A 395 16.11 20.82 -25.94
N PRO A 396 17.08 21.60 -26.42
CA PRO A 396 18.19 21.11 -27.25
C PRO A 396 18.95 19.93 -26.63
N HIS A 397 19.00 19.85 -25.30
CA HIS A 397 19.70 18.81 -24.53
C HIS A 397 18.74 17.75 -23.97
N ALA A 398 17.49 17.70 -24.46
CA ALA A 398 16.44 16.79 -23.99
C ALA A 398 16.93 15.33 -23.93
N TYR A 399 17.61 14.87 -24.98
CA TYR A 399 18.04 13.48 -25.14
C TYR A 399 19.40 13.14 -24.51
N GLU A 400 20.07 14.14 -23.92
CA GLU A 400 21.34 13.93 -23.22
C GLU A 400 21.11 13.31 -21.84
N CYS A 401 22.11 12.60 -21.34
CA CYS A 401 22.03 11.94 -20.03
C CYS A 401 22.04 13.01 -18.91
N ARG A 402 21.13 12.90 -17.94
CA ARG A 402 20.99 13.85 -16.83
C ARG A 402 22.26 14.07 -16.00
N PHE A 403 23.14 13.08 -15.99
CA PHE A 403 24.44 13.13 -15.34
C PHE A 403 25.53 12.81 -16.36
N GLU A 404 25.90 13.78 -17.19
CA GLU A 404 26.89 13.56 -18.25
C GLU A 404 28.28 13.18 -17.68
N GLU A 405 28.71 13.86 -16.60
CA GLU A 405 30.00 13.62 -15.94
C GLU A 405 30.04 12.32 -15.11
N ALA A 406 28.87 11.77 -14.75
CA ALA A 406 28.71 10.58 -13.91
C ALA A 406 27.81 9.53 -14.58
N ARG A 407 27.87 9.45 -15.92
CA ARG A 407 27.08 8.50 -16.73
C ARG A 407 27.39 7.04 -16.37
N ASP A 408 28.57 6.76 -15.84
CA ASP A 408 28.98 5.44 -15.37
C ASP A 408 28.35 5.04 -14.03
N ILE A 409 27.76 5.99 -13.29
CA ILE A 409 27.05 5.77 -12.03
C ILE A 409 25.53 5.61 -12.26
N ASP A 410 24.97 6.28 -13.26
CA ASP A 410 23.53 6.21 -13.55
C ASP A 410 23.15 4.88 -14.21
N LYS A 411 22.70 3.92 -13.39
CA LYS A 411 22.23 2.59 -13.81
C LYS A 411 21.23 2.64 -14.98
N PHE A 412 20.42 3.71 -15.04
CA PHE A 412 19.34 3.86 -15.99
C PHE A 412 19.68 4.71 -17.22
N ILE A 413 20.80 5.46 -17.20
CA ILE A 413 21.21 6.41 -18.26
C ILE A 413 20.01 7.27 -18.69
N VAL A 414 19.38 7.93 -17.71
CA VAL A 414 18.10 8.61 -17.91
C VAL A 414 18.32 9.89 -18.71
N PRO A 415 17.58 10.13 -19.81
CA PRO A 415 17.68 11.40 -20.52
C PRO A 415 17.05 12.54 -19.73
N ASN A 416 17.54 13.77 -19.94
CA ASN A 416 17.06 14.99 -19.29
C ASN A 416 15.53 15.10 -19.37
N PHE A 417 14.96 14.85 -20.55
CA PHE A 417 13.53 15.03 -20.76
C PHE A 417 12.69 14.10 -19.87
N ALA A 418 13.13 12.85 -19.67
CA ALA A 418 12.42 11.89 -18.84
C ALA A 418 12.57 12.20 -17.35
N SER A 419 13.74 12.68 -16.94
CA SER A 419 13.98 13.11 -15.56
C SER A 419 13.11 14.30 -15.20
N THR A 420 13.06 15.32 -16.05
CA THR A 420 12.23 16.52 -15.83
C THR A 420 10.74 16.17 -15.86
N PHE A 421 10.31 15.27 -16.75
CA PHE A 421 8.93 14.78 -16.75
C PHE A 421 8.52 14.12 -15.42
N ILE A 422 9.37 13.25 -14.85
CA ILE A 422 9.08 12.64 -13.54
C ILE A 422 9.04 13.70 -12.42
N ILE A 423 9.90 14.72 -12.47
CA ILE A 423 9.87 15.84 -11.51
C ILE A 423 8.54 16.60 -11.61
N LEU A 424 8.06 16.88 -12.83
CA LEU A 424 6.75 17.52 -13.04
C LEU A 424 5.60 16.69 -12.46
N MET A 425 5.61 15.37 -12.68
CA MET A 425 4.60 14.46 -12.12
C MET A 425 4.65 14.37 -10.59
N LYS A 426 5.84 14.35 -9.99
CA LYS A 426 6.00 14.38 -8.53
C LYS A 426 5.51 15.71 -7.94
N SER A 427 5.87 16.84 -8.56
CA SER A 427 5.41 18.16 -8.14
C SER A 427 3.88 18.32 -8.21
N MET A 428 3.23 17.74 -9.22
CA MET A 428 1.77 17.66 -9.27
C MET A 428 1.22 16.82 -8.11
N SER A 429 1.81 15.66 -7.86
CA SER A 429 1.41 14.73 -6.79
C SER A 429 1.50 15.37 -5.41
N GLU A 430 2.63 15.97 -5.08
CA GLU A 430 2.87 16.65 -3.81
C GLU A 430 1.81 17.74 -3.52
N ARG A 431 1.36 18.47 -4.55
CA ARG A 431 0.36 19.53 -4.38
C ARG A 431 -1.04 18.98 -4.12
N TYR A 432 -1.54 18.03 -4.92
CA TYR A 432 -2.90 17.52 -4.70
C TYR A 432 -2.98 16.56 -3.50
N MET A 433 -1.88 15.96 -3.03
CA MET A 433 -1.87 15.13 -1.83
C MET A 433 -2.18 15.90 -0.54
N MET A 434 -2.08 17.24 -0.57
CA MET A 434 -2.54 18.11 0.53
C MET A 434 -4.06 18.16 0.69
N ILE A 435 -4.81 17.59 -0.27
CA ILE A 435 -6.26 17.48 -0.20
C ILE A 435 -6.65 16.33 0.74
N THR A 436 -7.30 16.66 1.86
CA THR A 436 -7.72 15.66 2.85
C THR A 436 -8.80 14.70 2.34
N VAL A 437 -9.57 15.12 1.33
CA VAL A 437 -10.66 14.30 0.75
C VAL A 437 -10.12 13.38 -0.34
N ALA A 438 -10.09 12.09 -0.05
CA ALA A 438 -9.50 11.08 -0.93
C ALA A 438 -10.20 10.94 -2.30
N PHE A 439 -11.54 11.12 -2.37
CA PHE A 439 -12.28 11.16 -3.64
C PHE A 439 -11.83 12.31 -4.56
N LEU A 440 -11.43 13.45 -4.00
CA LEU A 440 -10.95 14.57 -4.79
C LEU A 440 -9.52 14.32 -5.26
N ARG A 441 -8.66 13.71 -4.42
CA ARG A 441 -7.33 13.23 -4.82
C ARG A 441 -7.41 12.26 -6.01
N SER A 442 -8.38 11.32 -6.01
CA SER A 442 -8.52 10.37 -7.12
C SER A 442 -8.86 11.04 -8.46
N ARG A 443 -9.54 12.20 -8.46
CA ARG A 443 -9.77 12.99 -9.68
C ARG A 443 -8.47 13.50 -10.30
N PHE A 444 -7.51 13.95 -9.48
CA PHE A 444 -6.20 14.39 -9.98
C PHE A 444 -5.36 13.22 -10.47
N LEU A 445 -5.35 12.11 -9.72
CA LEU A 445 -4.65 10.88 -10.11
C LEU A 445 -5.11 10.37 -11.48
N LYS A 446 -6.41 10.42 -11.78
CA LYS A 446 -6.93 10.08 -13.13
C LYS A 446 -6.33 10.93 -14.23
N HIS A 447 -6.18 12.23 -14.00
CA HIS A 447 -5.57 13.11 -14.98
C HIS A 447 -4.06 12.89 -15.10
N GLN A 448 -3.39 12.59 -13.99
CA GLN A 448 -1.98 12.22 -13.99
C GLN A 448 -1.73 10.95 -14.82
N LEU A 449 -2.58 9.92 -14.68
CA LEU A 449 -2.52 8.70 -15.51
C LEU A 449 -2.71 9.02 -17.01
N LEU A 450 -3.71 9.82 -17.35
CA LEU A 450 -3.94 10.24 -18.74
C LEU A 450 -2.74 11.00 -19.33
N ILE A 451 -2.11 11.88 -18.54
CA ILE A 451 -0.91 12.62 -18.97
C ILE A 451 0.27 11.67 -19.19
N ILE A 452 0.47 10.69 -18.30
CA ILE A 452 1.52 9.67 -18.42
C ILE A 452 1.36 8.86 -19.71
N ASP A 453 0.12 8.49 -20.07
CA ASP A 453 -0.19 7.75 -21.28
C ASP A 453 -0.08 8.62 -22.55
N GLU A 454 -0.48 9.90 -22.48
CA GLU A 454 -0.29 10.86 -23.56
C GLU A 454 1.20 11.08 -23.84
N PHE A 455 2.01 11.18 -22.78
CA PHE A 455 3.45 11.33 -22.91
C PHE A 455 4.10 10.13 -23.59
N LEU A 456 3.66 8.90 -23.28
CA LEU A 456 4.10 7.70 -24.00
C LEU A 456 3.76 7.78 -25.49
N SER A 457 2.55 8.27 -25.82
CA SER A 457 2.10 8.43 -27.20
C SER A 457 2.99 9.45 -27.96
N ARG A 458 3.40 10.54 -27.30
CA ARG A 458 4.35 11.51 -27.85
C ARG A 458 5.73 10.89 -28.08
N ILE A 459 6.24 10.11 -27.12
CA ILE A 459 7.50 9.36 -27.27
C ILE A 459 7.42 8.36 -28.44
N ALA A 460 6.32 7.61 -28.54
CA ALA A 460 6.09 6.64 -29.61
C ALA A 460 6.09 7.32 -31.00
N ARG A 461 5.53 8.53 -31.11
CA ARG A 461 5.61 9.34 -32.33
C ARG A 461 7.05 9.70 -32.69
N ILE A 462 7.86 10.17 -31.72
CA ILE A 462 9.28 10.48 -31.95
C ILE A 462 10.03 9.22 -32.41
N PHE A 463 9.76 8.05 -31.81
CA PHE A 463 10.33 6.78 -32.29
C PHE A 463 9.99 6.48 -33.76
N HIS A 464 8.80 6.82 -34.24
CA HIS A 464 8.41 6.62 -35.65
C HIS A 464 9.12 7.59 -36.60
N GLU A 465 9.51 8.77 -36.14
CA GLU A 465 10.22 9.78 -36.92
C GLU A 465 11.74 9.51 -36.99
N THR A 466 12.28 8.63 -36.14
CA THR A 466 13.70 8.27 -36.17
C THR A 466 14.09 7.40 -37.37
N GLU A 467 15.17 7.77 -38.07
CA GLU A 467 15.66 7.05 -39.25
C GLU A 467 16.33 5.70 -38.92
N SER A 468 17.04 5.61 -37.78
CA SER A 468 17.85 4.44 -37.42
C SER A 468 17.80 4.18 -35.91
N PRO A 469 17.67 2.91 -35.48
CA PRO A 469 17.65 2.56 -34.06
C PRO A 469 19.03 2.65 -33.38
N TRP A 470 20.10 2.93 -34.15
CA TRP A 470 21.49 3.00 -33.67
C TRP A 470 21.98 4.43 -33.44
N HIS A 471 21.11 5.44 -33.59
CA HIS A 471 21.47 6.86 -33.43
C HIS A 471 20.49 7.56 -32.50
N VAL A 472 20.95 8.66 -31.87
CA VAL A 472 20.12 9.56 -31.06
C VAL A 472 18.99 10.10 -31.94
N PRO A 473 17.73 10.14 -31.47
CA PRO A 473 17.28 9.97 -30.08
C PRO A 473 16.91 8.54 -29.65
N TYR A 474 16.98 7.53 -30.51
CA TYR A 474 16.46 6.18 -30.23
C TYR A 474 16.90 5.54 -28.90
N PRO A 475 18.20 5.47 -28.55
CA PRO A 475 18.63 4.88 -27.28
C PRO A 475 18.16 5.68 -26.06
N ALA A 476 18.11 7.02 -26.15
CA ALA A 476 17.61 7.87 -25.08
C ALA A 476 16.12 7.60 -24.83
N LEU A 477 15.32 7.46 -25.90
CA LEU A 477 13.91 7.09 -25.81
C LEU A 477 13.72 5.67 -25.24
N MET A 478 14.60 4.72 -25.57
CA MET A 478 14.52 3.38 -24.98
C MET A 478 14.81 3.41 -23.47
N ASN A 479 15.81 4.18 -23.05
CA ASN A 479 16.14 4.34 -21.63
C ASN A 479 15.01 5.07 -20.89
N SER A 480 14.38 6.09 -21.48
CA SER A 480 13.25 6.80 -20.86
C SER A 480 12.05 5.88 -20.65
N VAL A 481 11.65 5.12 -21.67
CA VAL A 481 10.46 4.24 -21.57
C VAL A 481 10.70 3.14 -20.53
N TRP A 482 11.92 2.60 -20.47
CA TRP A 482 12.27 1.64 -19.43
C TRP A 482 12.23 2.26 -18.03
N PHE A 483 12.88 3.42 -17.87
CA PHE A 483 12.98 4.11 -16.59
C PHE A 483 11.62 4.54 -16.05
N ILE A 484 10.77 5.16 -16.88
CA ILE A 484 9.43 5.57 -16.47
C ILE A 484 8.61 4.33 -16.08
N GLY A 485 8.70 3.22 -16.83
CA GLY A 485 8.06 1.97 -16.43
C GLY A 485 8.48 1.48 -15.03
N VAL A 486 9.78 1.56 -14.69
CA VAL A 486 10.28 1.23 -13.34
C VAL A 486 9.69 2.18 -12.28
N VAL A 487 9.68 3.49 -12.55
CA VAL A 487 9.15 4.49 -11.60
C VAL A 487 7.66 4.27 -11.33
N LEU A 488 6.88 3.90 -12.36
CA LEU A 488 5.45 3.60 -12.19
C LEU A 488 5.23 2.33 -11.35
N GLU A 489 6.06 1.30 -11.53
CA GLU A 489 6.06 0.10 -10.68
C GLU A 489 6.44 0.43 -9.22
N GLU A 490 7.37 1.36 -9.00
CA GLU A 490 7.71 1.87 -7.67
C GLU A 490 6.54 2.64 -7.04
N TRP A 491 5.86 3.52 -7.80
CA TRP A 491 4.70 4.28 -7.33
C TRP A 491 3.50 3.39 -6.98
N ASN A 492 3.37 2.21 -7.61
CA ASN A 492 2.37 1.22 -7.20
C ASN A 492 2.59 0.67 -5.79
N SER A 493 3.80 0.80 -5.25
CA SER A 493 4.17 0.35 -3.92
C SER A 493 4.16 1.46 -2.86
N GLU A 494 3.88 2.71 -3.24
CA GLU A 494 3.83 3.84 -2.28
C GLU A 494 2.45 3.94 -1.61
N ASP A 495 2.43 3.99 -0.27
CA ASP A 495 1.21 4.00 0.56
C ASP A 495 0.16 5.04 0.12
N GLN A 496 0.63 6.22 -0.31
CA GLN A 496 -0.22 7.35 -0.71
C GLN A 496 -1.07 7.05 -1.95
N PHE A 497 -0.55 6.25 -2.89
CA PHE A 497 -1.26 5.86 -4.10
C PHE A 497 -2.10 4.59 -3.89
N ILE A 498 -1.65 3.69 -3.02
CA ILE A 498 -2.41 2.49 -2.62
C ILE A 498 -3.75 2.89 -2.01
N GLU A 499 -3.77 3.89 -1.11
CA GLU A 499 -5.00 4.42 -0.49
C GLU A 499 -6.03 4.86 -1.54
N LEU A 500 -5.58 5.51 -2.63
CA LEU A 500 -6.46 6.06 -3.66
C LEU A 500 -7.08 4.98 -4.57
N SER A 501 -6.41 3.84 -4.74
CA SER A 501 -6.89 2.73 -5.56
C SER A 501 -8.16 2.05 -5.01
N GLY A 502 -8.31 2.04 -3.68
CA GLY A 502 -9.44 1.37 -3.00
C GLY A 502 -10.79 2.07 -3.11
N ILE A 503 -10.81 3.33 -3.55
CA ILE A 503 -12.01 4.20 -3.52
C ILE A 503 -12.96 3.92 -4.68
N GLU A 504 -12.47 3.41 -5.82
CA GLU A 504 -13.27 3.26 -7.04
C GLU A 504 -13.94 1.90 -7.22
N GLY A 505 -13.85 1.03 -6.22
CA GLY A 505 -14.77 -0.11 -6.04
C GLY A 505 -14.77 -1.20 -7.13
N LYS A 506 -13.79 -1.23 -8.05
CA LYS A 506 -13.73 -2.23 -9.13
C LYS A 506 -12.36 -2.79 -9.49
N GLN A 507 -11.27 -2.31 -8.89
CA GLN A 507 -9.96 -2.92 -9.11
C GLN A 507 -9.68 -3.95 -8.01
N SER A 508 -9.29 -5.14 -8.43
CA SER A 508 -8.77 -6.19 -7.56
C SER A 508 -7.67 -5.61 -6.67
N LEU A 509 -7.70 -5.91 -5.36
CA LEU A 509 -6.68 -5.55 -4.35
C LEU A 509 -5.24 -5.96 -4.73
N ALA A 510 -5.05 -6.67 -5.85
CA ALA A 510 -3.77 -7.11 -6.37
C ALA A 510 -3.15 -6.19 -7.44
N ARG A 511 -3.87 -5.17 -7.94
CA ARG A 511 -3.35 -4.24 -8.97
C ARG A 511 -3.22 -2.81 -8.45
N GLY A 512 -2.04 -2.22 -8.64
CA GLY A 512 -1.76 -0.82 -8.33
C GLY A 512 -2.35 0.15 -9.36
N PRO A 513 -2.54 1.43 -9.01
CA PRO A 513 -3.21 2.41 -9.88
C PRO A 513 -2.44 2.71 -11.18
N PHE A 514 -1.12 2.51 -11.21
CA PHE A 514 -0.26 2.73 -12.38
C PHE A 514 0.09 1.44 -13.13
N ASP A 515 -0.40 0.25 -12.72
CA ASP A 515 -0.02 -1.03 -13.34
C ASP A 515 -0.30 -1.04 -14.86
N GLU A 516 -1.47 -0.54 -15.28
CA GLU A 516 -1.84 -0.48 -16.70
C GLU A 516 -0.88 0.40 -17.50
N SER A 517 -0.57 1.61 -17.00
CA SER A 517 0.41 2.50 -17.62
C SER A 517 1.82 1.89 -17.62
N ALA A 518 2.25 1.28 -16.51
CA ALA A 518 3.56 0.60 -16.44
C ALA A 518 3.67 -0.50 -17.51
N ASP A 519 2.62 -1.33 -17.67
CA ASP A 519 2.54 -2.36 -18.69
C ASP A 519 2.59 -1.77 -20.11
N LEU A 520 1.95 -0.63 -20.37
CA LEU A 520 2.04 0.07 -21.66
C LEU A 520 3.47 0.52 -21.97
N TYR A 521 4.18 1.11 -21.00
CA TYR A 521 5.59 1.48 -21.16
C TYR A 521 6.47 0.24 -21.41
N ARG A 522 6.28 -0.85 -20.65
CA ARG A 522 7.00 -2.11 -20.86
C ARG A 522 6.72 -2.70 -22.24
N HIS A 523 5.47 -2.66 -22.70
CA HIS A 523 5.06 -3.13 -24.02
C HIS A 523 5.75 -2.32 -25.13
N GLU A 524 5.73 -1.00 -25.04
CA GLU A 524 6.36 -0.13 -26.02
C GLU A 524 7.88 -0.37 -26.06
N TRP A 525 8.53 -0.53 -24.90
CA TRP A 525 9.95 -0.89 -24.85
C TRP A 525 10.22 -2.23 -25.57
N ARG A 526 9.42 -3.27 -25.33
CA ARG A 526 9.57 -4.59 -26.00
C ARG A 526 9.42 -4.46 -27.52
N LYS A 527 8.48 -3.65 -27.99
CA LYS A 527 8.27 -3.38 -29.43
C LYS A 527 9.48 -2.70 -30.06
N ARG A 528 10.05 -1.69 -29.40
CA ARG A 528 11.25 -0.98 -29.88
C ARG A 528 12.52 -1.83 -29.77
N ALA A 529 12.64 -2.64 -28.72
CA ALA A 529 13.66 -3.67 -28.61
C ALA A 529 13.61 -4.63 -29.80
N LYS A 530 12.44 -5.18 -30.16
CA LYS A 530 12.29 -6.02 -31.36
C LYS A 530 12.76 -5.31 -32.64
N HIS A 531 12.43 -4.04 -32.83
CA HIS A 531 12.88 -3.28 -34.01
C HIS A 531 14.41 -3.11 -34.06
N LEU A 532 15.04 -2.76 -32.94
CA LEU A 532 16.50 -2.71 -32.80
C LEU A 532 17.15 -4.07 -33.11
N ILE A 533 16.54 -5.16 -32.61
CA ILE A 533 17.00 -6.53 -32.83
C ILE A 533 16.86 -6.97 -34.29
N THR A 534 15.77 -6.62 -34.98
CA THR A 534 15.61 -6.85 -36.42
C THR A 534 16.66 -6.09 -37.23
N SER A 535 16.94 -4.83 -36.87
CA SER A 535 18.02 -4.06 -37.49
C SER A 535 19.38 -4.72 -37.26
N PHE A 536 19.65 -5.21 -36.04
CA PHE A 536 20.84 -5.99 -35.72
C PHE A 536 20.95 -7.25 -36.58
N ARG A 537 19.88 -8.05 -36.69
CA ARG A 537 19.81 -9.27 -37.52
C ARG A 537 20.19 -8.98 -38.97
N ASN A 538 19.63 -7.91 -39.55
CA ASN A 538 19.93 -7.51 -40.94
C ASN A 538 21.41 -7.13 -41.14
N ILE A 539 22.02 -6.45 -40.17
CA ILE A 539 23.44 -6.09 -40.22
C ILE A 539 24.31 -7.35 -40.18
N ILE A 540 24.07 -8.25 -39.22
CA ILE A 540 24.90 -9.45 -39.06
C ILE A 540 24.69 -10.46 -40.20
N SER A 541 23.46 -10.57 -40.74
CA SER A 541 23.14 -11.39 -41.92
C SER A 541 23.99 -11.00 -43.12
N ASN A 542 24.11 -9.70 -43.41
CA ASN A 542 24.95 -9.24 -44.52
C ASN A 542 26.43 -9.59 -44.35
N LYS A 543 26.93 -9.60 -43.11
CA LYS A 543 28.33 -9.93 -42.80
C LYS A 543 28.60 -11.43 -42.81
N VAL A 544 27.66 -12.24 -42.34
CA VAL A 544 27.82 -13.71 -42.24
C VAL A 544 27.84 -14.41 -43.60
N ARG A 545 27.25 -13.79 -44.64
CA ARG A 545 27.24 -14.32 -46.01
C ARG A 545 28.63 -14.66 -46.55
N VAL A 546 29.66 -13.90 -46.17
CA VAL A 546 31.04 -14.16 -46.61
C VAL A 546 31.57 -15.46 -46.00
N TYR A 547 31.21 -15.75 -44.74
CA TYR A 547 31.49 -17.02 -44.08
C TYR A 547 30.64 -18.17 -44.64
N ALA A 548 29.37 -17.92 -44.92
CA ALA A 548 28.47 -18.90 -45.53
C ALA A 548 28.94 -19.35 -46.93
N ALA A 549 29.49 -18.43 -47.73
CA ALA A 549 29.93 -18.69 -49.10
C ALA A 549 31.27 -19.45 -49.23
N GLN A 550 31.89 -19.87 -48.12
CA GLN A 550 33.05 -20.74 -48.20
C GLN A 550 32.70 -22.11 -48.81
N ASN A 551 33.67 -22.74 -49.46
CA ASN A 551 33.51 -24.08 -50.05
C ASN A 551 33.57 -25.20 -48.99
N TRP A 552 32.62 -25.20 -48.04
CA TRP A 552 32.56 -26.13 -46.91
C TRP A 552 32.58 -27.61 -47.33
N PHE A 553 32.05 -27.95 -48.50
CA PHE A 553 32.04 -29.31 -49.04
C PHE A 553 33.41 -29.80 -49.57
N GLN A 554 34.37 -28.90 -49.83
CA GLN A 554 35.70 -29.25 -50.38
C GLN A 554 36.81 -29.30 -49.32
N MET A 555 36.48 -29.04 -48.06
CA MET A 555 37.47 -28.94 -46.98
C MET A 555 37.99 -30.33 -46.57
N ASN A 556 39.31 -30.54 -46.73
CA ASN A 556 39.95 -31.86 -46.56
C ASN A 556 40.95 -31.97 -45.39
N HIS A 557 41.18 -30.88 -44.64
CA HIS A 557 42.11 -30.87 -43.50
C HIS A 557 41.68 -31.85 -42.40
N SER A 558 42.64 -32.57 -41.82
CA SER A 558 42.39 -33.68 -40.87
C SER A 558 42.14 -33.22 -39.43
N LYS A 559 42.49 -31.98 -39.08
CA LYS A 559 42.23 -31.34 -37.77
C LYS A 559 41.88 -29.86 -37.98
N PRO A 560 41.09 -29.24 -37.09
CA PRO A 560 40.93 -27.79 -37.06
C PRO A 560 42.30 -27.15 -36.81
N LEU A 561 42.65 -26.11 -37.56
CA LEU A 561 43.98 -25.48 -37.50
C LEU A 561 43.91 -24.13 -36.78
N ASP A 562 43.33 -23.13 -37.44
CA ASP A 562 43.21 -21.75 -36.97
C ASP A 562 41.77 -21.25 -37.14
N PHE A 563 41.43 -20.15 -36.45
CA PHE A 563 40.14 -19.48 -36.57
C PHE A 563 39.91 -18.97 -37.99
N SER A 564 38.77 -19.32 -38.60
CA SER A 564 38.46 -18.95 -39.98
C SER A 564 38.49 -17.42 -40.21
N PRO A 565 39.36 -16.89 -41.09
CA PRO A 565 39.47 -15.46 -41.33
C PRO A 565 38.18 -14.83 -41.86
N SER A 566 37.36 -15.55 -42.61
CA SER A 566 36.10 -14.98 -43.13
C SER A 566 35.01 -14.79 -42.06
N LEU A 567 35.24 -15.23 -40.83
CA LEU A 567 34.35 -14.98 -39.68
C LEU A 567 34.72 -13.69 -38.93
N SER A 568 35.90 -13.10 -39.20
CA SER A 568 36.38 -11.91 -38.47
C SER A 568 35.42 -10.73 -38.59
N ASP A 569 34.99 -10.40 -39.81
CA ASP A 569 34.13 -9.24 -40.08
C ASP A 569 32.78 -9.35 -39.37
N PHE A 570 32.24 -10.57 -39.27
CA PHE A 570 31.01 -10.86 -38.54
C PHE A 570 31.18 -10.66 -37.03
N VAL A 571 32.28 -11.18 -36.48
CA VAL A 571 32.60 -11.08 -35.05
C VAL A 571 32.93 -9.65 -34.64
N ASP A 572 33.65 -8.91 -35.48
CA ASP A 572 33.99 -7.50 -35.25
C ASP A 572 32.74 -6.63 -35.26
N GLU A 573 31.81 -6.87 -36.20
CA GLU A 573 30.53 -6.16 -36.26
C GLU A 573 29.69 -6.43 -35.00
N ILE A 574 29.55 -7.68 -34.58
CA ILE A 574 28.85 -8.04 -33.33
C ILE A 574 29.49 -7.33 -32.13
N SER A 575 30.83 -7.36 -32.05
CA SER A 575 31.57 -6.74 -30.96
C SER A 575 31.44 -5.21 -30.93
N GLN A 576 31.31 -4.55 -32.09
CA GLN A 576 31.03 -3.12 -32.18
C GLN A 576 29.61 -2.80 -31.70
N ARG A 577 28.61 -3.57 -32.13
CA ARG A 577 27.20 -3.36 -31.74
C ARG A 577 26.96 -3.63 -30.25
N ILE A 578 27.55 -4.69 -29.69
CA ILE A 578 27.44 -4.97 -28.24
C ILE A 578 28.11 -3.85 -27.41
N ARG A 579 29.28 -3.36 -27.84
CA ARG A 579 29.92 -2.20 -27.19
C ARG A 579 29.04 -0.95 -27.26
N TRP A 580 28.46 -0.68 -28.42
CA TRP A 580 27.54 0.45 -28.57
C TRP A 580 26.34 0.34 -27.62
N LEU A 581 25.73 -0.84 -27.48
CA LEU A 581 24.62 -1.07 -26.55
C LEU A 581 25.06 -0.91 -25.10
N ARG A 582 26.26 -1.38 -24.76
CA ARG A 582 26.81 -1.22 -23.42
C ARG A 582 26.94 0.26 -23.04
N ASP A 583 27.35 1.08 -23.99
CA ASP A 583 27.62 2.50 -23.72
C ASP A 583 26.33 3.35 -23.80
N ASN A 584 25.28 2.92 -24.53
CA ASN A 584 24.07 3.72 -24.79
C ASN A 584 22.76 3.22 -24.16
N ILE A 585 22.68 1.97 -23.72
CA ILE A 585 21.47 1.40 -23.09
C ILE A 585 21.72 1.11 -21.61
N SER A 586 20.69 1.38 -20.79
CA SER A 586 20.71 1.16 -19.33
C SER A 586 21.18 -0.24 -18.94
N GLU A 587 21.92 -0.36 -17.85
CA GLU A 587 22.41 -1.67 -17.38
C GLU A 587 21.25 -2.62 -17.06
N ASP A 588 20.17 -2.07 -16.51
CA ASP A 588 18.98 -2.80 -16.09
C ASP A 588 18.21 -3.42 -17.27
N SER A 589 17.95 -2.65 -18.33
CA SER A 589 17.22 -3.14 -19.51
C SER A 589 18.11 -3.91 -20.50
N ARG A 590 19.43 -3.69 -20.46
CA ARG A 590 20.38 -4.24 -21.42
C ARG A 590 20.52 -5.75 -21.32
N LEU A 591 20.32 -6.34 -20.14
CA LEU A 591 20.36 -7.81 -19.98
C LEU A 591 19.30 -8.49 -20.87
N SER A 592 18.09 -7.93 -20.92
CA SER A 592 17.01 -8.41 -21.78
C SER A 592 17.38 -8.33 -23.26
N LEU A 593 18.08 -7.26 -23.69
CA LEU A 593 18.59 -7.16 -25.06
C LEU A 593 19.71 -8.16 -25.34
N TYR A 594 20.59 -8.45 -24.38
CA TYR A 594 21.65 -9.44 -24.55
C TYR A 594 21.10 -10.85 -24.81
N HIS A 595 20.02 -11.24 -24.14
CA HIS A 595 19.33 -12.50 -24.43
C HIS A 595 18.79 -12.55 -25.87
N LEU A 596 18.09 -11.50 -26.30
CA LEU A 596 17.55 -11.42 -27.66
C LEU A 596 18.65 -11.41 -28.73
N ILE A 597 19.71 -10.64 -28.51
CA ILE A 597 20.88 -10.59 -29.41
C ILE A 597 21.55 -11.94 -29.52
N ASN A 598 21.77 -12.60 -28.39
CA ASN A 598 22.40 -13.91 -28.38
C ASN A 598 21.55 -14.93 -29.17
N PHE A 599 20.22 -14.93 -28.96
CA PHE A 599 19.32 -15.75 -29.77
C PHE A 599 19.47 -15.47 -31.27
N GLU A 600 19.41 -14.20 -31.69
CA GLU A 600 19.51 -13.82 -33.11
C GLU A 600 20.86 -14.17 -33.76
N VAL A 601 21.97 -14.04 -33.01
CA VAL A 601 23.30 -14.46 -33.51
C VAL A 601 23.29 -15.94 -33.86
N TRP A 602 22.81 -16.80 -32.96
CA TRP A 602 22.76 -18.24 -33.18
C TRP A 602 21.71 -18.65 -34.20
N ASP A 603 20.57 -17.97 -34.25
CA ASP A 603 19.55 -18.22 -35.26
C ASP A 603 20.03 -17.86 -36.67
N CYS A 604 20.69 -16.71 -36.83
CA CYS A 604 21.31 -16.29 -38.09
C CYS A 604 22.34 -17.33 -38.58
N LEU A 605 23.22 -17.82 -37.69
CA LEU A 605 24.17 -18.88 -38.03
C LEU A 605 23.47 -20.20 -38.41
N MET A 606 22.41 -20.57 -37.70
CA MET A 606 21.66 -21.80 -38.00
C MET A 606 21.01 -21.73 -39.39
N VAL A 607 20.34 -20.63 -39.70
CA VAL A 607 19.57 -20.47 -40.93
C VAL A 607 20.49 -20.22 -42.13
N GLU A 608 21.39 -19.24 -42.03
CA GLU A 608 22.17 -18.76 -43.17
C GLU A 608 23.45 -19.56 -43.43
N VAL A 609 23.98 -20.25 -42.42
CA VAL A 609 25.20 -21.04 -42.56
C VAL A 609 24.88 -22.52 -42.52
N VAL A 610 24.39 -23.04 -41.40
CA VAL A 610 24.27 -24.49 -41.15
C VAL A 610 23.18 -25.14 -42.01
N SER A 611 22.02 -24.51 -42.16
CA SER A 611 20.91 -25.09 -42.92
C SER A 611 21.04 -24.87 -44.43
N SER A 612 21.80 -23.85 -44.84
CA SER A 612 21.92 -23.43 -46.24
C SER A 612 23.12 -24.03 -46.98
N ASN A 613 24.01 -24.75 -46.29
CA ASN A 613 25.21 -25.34 -46.87
C ASN A 613 25.30 -26.85 -46.69
N SER A 614 26.15 -27.48 -47.50
CA SER A 614 26.54 -28.88 -47.34
C SER A 614 27.98 -28.96 -46.84
N PHE A 615 28.22 -29.88 -45.89
CA PHE A 615 29.47 -29.97 -45.15
C PHE A 615 30.07 -31.36 -45.27
N THR A 616 31.41 -31.44 -45.27
CA THR A 616 32.10 -32.67 -44.86
C THR A 616 32.15 -32.74 -43.34
N HIS A 617 32.32 -33.94 -42.76
CA HIS A 617 32.50 -34.08 -41.31
C HIS A 617 33.68 -33.26 -40.76
N LYS A 618 34.71 -33.05 -41.59
CA LYS A 618 35.87 -32.20 -41.28
C LYS A 618 35.52 -30.70 -41.31
N ALA A 619 34.71 -30.27 -42.26
CA ALA A 619 34.23 -28.90 -42.35
C ALA A 619 33.32 -28.53 -41.18
N ALA A 620 32.41 -29.43 -40.79
CA ALA A 620 31.59 -29.26 -39.60
C ALA A 620 32.43 -29.19 -38.31
N ALA A 621 33.52 -29.98 -38.23
CA ALA A 621 34.46 -29.91 -37.11
C ALA A 621 35.25 -28.58 -37.05
N GLN A 622 35.62 -27.99 -38.20
CA GLN A 622 36.24 -26.67 -38.25
C GLN A 622 35.27 -25.56 -37.81
N MET A 623 34.02 -25.60 -38.29
CA MET A 623 32.99 -24.63 -37.88
C MET A 623 32.67 -24.73 -36.38
N LEU A 624 32.60 -25.96 -35.86
CA LEU A 624 32.46 -26.20 -34.42
C LEU A 624 33.63 -25.59 -33.63
N PHE A 625 34.86 -25.70 -34.13
CA PHE A 625 36.04 -25.06 -33.54
C PHE A 625 35.95 -23.52 -33.59
N ASP A 626 35.58 -22.93 -34.73
CA ASP A 626 35.41 -21.48 -34.89
C ASP A 626 34.40 -20.92 -33.86
N PHE A 627 33.32 -21.66 -33.58
CA PHE A 627 32.29 -21.24 -32.64
C PHE A 627 32.70 -21.46 -31.18
N GLN A 628 33.30 -22.61 -30.84
CA GLN A 628 33.68 -22.95 -29.47
C GLN A 628 34.89 -22.16 -28.97
N GLU A 629 35.91 -21.97 -29.80
CA GLU A 629 37.18 -21.33 -29.42
C GLU A 629 37.24 -19.85 -29.83
N GLY A 630 36.39 -19.41 -30.77
CA GLY A 630 36.32 -18.02 -31.23
C GLY A 630 35.09 -17.27 -30.74
N LEU A 631 33.91 -17.59 -31.29
CA LEU A 631 32.69 -16.80 -31.08
C LEU A 631 32.18 -16.83 -29.63
N ILE A 632 32.12 -18.00 -28.99
CA ILE A 632 31.60 -18.14 -27.62
C ILE A 632 32.45 -17.38 -26.58
N PRO A 633 33.79 -17.50 -26.56
CA PRO A 633 34.63 -16.71 -25.66
C PRO A 633 34.47 -15.20 -25.85
N LEU A 634 34.32 -14.74 -27.10
CA LEU A 634 34.14 -13.32 -27.42
C LEU A 634 32.78 -12.79 -26.97
N LEU A 635 31.70 -13.53 -27.23
CA LEU A 635 30.37 -13.19 -26.75
C LEU A 635 30.32 -13.18 -25.22
N ASN A 636 30.86 -14.22 -24.55
CA ASN A 636 30.95 -14.23 -23.09
C ASN A 636 31.72 -13.01 -22.58
N LYS A 637 32.87 -12.67 -23.17
CA LYS A 637 33.64 -11.47 -22.80
C LYS A 637 32.87 -10.17 -23.05
N ALA A 638 32.10 -10.09 -24.11
CA ALA A 638 31.33 -8.91 -24.49
C ALA A 638 30.09 -8.70 -23.60
N PHE A 639 29.48 -9.78 -23.11
CA PHE A 639 28.31 -9.76 -22.22
C PHE A 639 28.66 -9.66 -20.73
N ILE A 640 29.92 -9.90 -20.34
CA ILE A 640 30.38 -9.76 -18.94
C ILE A 640 30.44 -8.25 -18.54
N PRO A 641 29.84 -7.86 -17.40
CA PRO A 641 29.95 -6.51 -16.86
C PRO A 641 31.41 -6.13 -16.53
N SER A 642 31.77 -4.86 -16.74
CA SER A 642 33.08 -4.34 -16.34
C SER A 642 33.31 -4.52 -14.83
N LYS A 643 34.56 -4.78 -14.42
CA LYS A 643 35.01 -5.24 -13.07
C LYS A 643 34.56 -4.42 -11.84
N ARG A 644 33.79 -3.34 -11.98
CA ARG A 644 33.29 -2.53 -10.85
C ARG A 644 32.00 -3.08 -10.20
N SER A 645 31.28 -3.99 -10.86
CA SER A 645 30.06 -4.65 -10.33
C SER A 645 30.35 -5.94 -9.52
N LEU A 646 31.48 -5.97 -8.79
CA LEU A 646 31.89 -7.11 -7.95
C LEU A 646 31.78 -6.80 -6.45
N ASN A 647 31.39 -5.58 -6.07
CA ASN A 647 31.32 -5.15 -4.67
C ASN A 647 29.89 -5.00 -4.13
N GLN A 648 28.87 -5.52 -4.82
CA GLN A 648 27.53 -5.62 -4.26
C GLN A 648 27.04 -7.06 -4.32
N GLU A 649 26.65 -7.60 -3.17
CA GLU A 649 26.04 -8.91 -2.95
C GLU A 649 24.60 -8.99 -3.50
N SER A 650 24.33 -8.38 -4.66
CA SER A 650 23.08 -8.53 -5.39
C SER A 650 23.28 -9.54 -6.52
N GLY A 651 22.55 -10.66 -6.45
CA GLY A 651 22.71 -11.85 -7.29
C GLY A 651 22.40 -11.67 -8.78
N PHE A 652 23.19 -10.86 -9.49
CA PHE A 652 23.16 -10.81 -10.94
C PHE A 652 23.59 -12.17 -11.51
N ARG A 653 22.62 -12.90 -12.05
CA ARG A 653 22.80 -14.19 -12.73
C ARG A 653 23.90 -14.03 -13.79
N HIS A 654 24.97 -14.80 -13.67
CA HIS A 654 26.04 -14.85 -14.67
C HIS A 654 25.43 -15.19 -16.05
N PHE A 655 25.40 -14.20 -16.95
CA PHE A 655 25.00 -14.39 -18.35
C PHE A 655 25.99 -15.37 -18.97
N SER A 656 25.48 -16.45 -19.57
CA SER A 656 26.31 -17.45 -20.23
C SER A 656 25.68 -17.77 -21.57
N VAL A 657 26.45 -17.56 -22.63
CA VAL A 657 26.05 -17.84 -24.03
C VAL A 657 25.56 -19.29 -24.18
N LEU A 658 26.15 -20.21 -23.42
CA LEU A 658 25.84 -21.64 -23.44
C LEU A 658 24.53 -22.01 -22.73
N LYS A 659 23.92 -21.11 -21.96
CA LYS A 659 22.58 -21.35 -21.38
C LYS A 659 21.46 -21.13 -22.41
N GLU A 660 21.78 -20.51 -23.54
CA GLU A 660 20.81 -20.24 -24.61
C GLU A 660 20.50 -21.51 -25.42
N LYS A 661 19.21 -21.83 -25.57
CA LYS A 661 18.77 -23.07 -26.22
C LYS A 661 19.24 -23.13 -27.67
N ARG A 662 19.14 -22.02 -28.40
CA ARG A 662 19.53 -21.94 -29.82
C ARG A 662 21.02 -22.16 -30.03
N CYS A 663 21.86 -21.65 -29.12
CA CYS A 663 23.30 -21.93 -29.12
C CYS A 663 23.56 -23.43 -28.99
N CYS A 664 22.91 -24.09 -28.01
CA CYS A 664 23.04 -25.52 -27.82
C CYS A 664 22.54 -26.34 -29.02
N GLU A 665 21.44 -25.94 -29.65
CA GLU A 665 20.93 -26.56 -30.87
C GLU A 665 21.96 -26.52 -31.99
N VAL A 666 22.51 -25.34 -32.29
CA VAL A 666 23.54 -25.17 -33.33
C VAL A 666 24.77 -26.03 -33.02
N LEU A 667 25.28 -25.98 -31.80
CA LEU A 667 26.44 -26.77 -31.39
C LEU A 667 26.17 -28.28 -31.47
N ASN A 668 24.97 -28.74 -31.08
CA ASN A 668 24.61 -30.14 -31.14
C ASN A 668 24.46 -30.63 -32.59
N VAL A 669 23.83 -29.82 -33.46
CA VAL A 669 23.75 -30.12 -34.89
C VAL A 669 25.15 -30.22 -35.48
N LEU A 670 26.04 -29.26 -35.20
CA LEU A 670 27.43 -29.31 -35.68
C LEU A 670 28.21 -30.48 -35.11
N ARG A 671 28.02 -30.85 -33.84
CA ARG A 671 28.62 -32.07 -33.24
C ARG A 671 28.18 -33.34 -33.95
N LEU A 672 26.90 -33.43 -34.32
CA LEU A 672 26.36 -34.56 -35.08
C LEU A 672 26.92 -34.58 -36.51
N LEU A 673 26.97 -33.43 -37.19
CA LEU A 673 27.53 -33.30 -38.53
C LEU A 673 29.05 -33.55 -38.57
N ALA A 674 29.76 -33.28 -37.46
CA ALA A 674 31.18 -33.54 -37.30
C ALA A 674 31.52 -35.02 -37.04
N LEU A 675 30.52 -35.88 -36.81
CA LEU A 675 30.75 -37.31 -36.66
C LEU A 675 31.24 -37.94 -37.98
N PRO A 676 32.19 -38.88 -37.93
CA PRO A 676 32.54 -39.69 -39.10
C PRO A 676 31.30 -40.38 -39.67
N SER A 677 31.17 -40.42 -41.00
CA SER A 677 29.99 -40.98 -41.68
C SER A 677 29.56 -42.37 -41.20
N PRO A 678 30.47 -43.33 -40.90
CA PRO A 678 30.08 -44.63 -40.36
C PRO A 678 29.36 -44.54 -39.00
N THR A 679 29.82 -43.64 -38.12
CA THR A 679 29.24 -43.43 -36.78
C THR A 679 27.88 -42.73 -36.88
N ALA A 680 27.76 -41.75 -37.77
CA ALA A 680 26.50 -41.03 -37.99
C ALA A 680 25.40 -41.95 -38.56
N ILE A 681 25.75 -42.87 -39.47
CA ILE A 681 24.81 -43.86 -40.04
C ILE A 681 24.31 -44.82 -38.95
N LEU A 682 25.21 -45.36 -38.12
CA LEU A 682 24.84 -46.20 -36.97
C LEU A 682 23.90 -45.48 -36.00
N LEU A 683 24.17 -44.22 -35.70
CA LEU A 683 23.38 -43.41 -34.77
C LEU A 683 21.99 -43.07 -35.35
N ARG A 684 21.91 -42.78 -36.65
CA ARG A 684 20.65 -42.59 -37.38
C ARG A 684 19.80 -43.87 -37.38
N ASP A 685 20.41 -45.01 -37.66
CA ASP A 685 19.71 -46.30 -37.74
C ASP A 685 19.21 -46.76 -36.35
N GLU A 686 19.88 -46.39 -35.24
CA GLU A 686 19.38 -46.59 -33.87
C GLU A 686 18.28 -45.59 -33.46
N VAL A 687 18.37 -44.32 -33.89
CA VAL A 687 17.33 -43.31 -33.62
C VAL A 687 16.02 -43.63 -34.36
N GLN A 688 16.10 -44.18 -35.58
CA GLN A 688 14.94 -44.65 -36.34
C GLN A 688 14.21 -45.86 -35.73
N ARG A 689 14.79 -46.54 -34.73
CA ARG A 689 14.16 -47.66 -34.01
C ARG A 689 13.25 -47.23 -32.85
N ILE A 690 13.03 -45.93 -32.64
CA ILE A 690 12.07 -45.41 -31.66
C ILE A 690 11.00 -44.57 -32.38
N PRO A 691 9.90 -45.17 -32.88
CA PRO A 691 8.84 -44.41 -33.58
C PRO A 691 7.68 -44.02 -32.65
N GLU A 692 7.10 -42.85 -32.92
CA GLU A 692 5.88 -42.27 -32.30
C GLU A 692 4.61 -43.14 -32.51
N SER A 693 4.67 -44.22 -33.29
CA SER A 693 3.53 -45.10 -33.58
C SER A 693 3.05 -45.96 -32.40
N MET A 694 3.75 -45.97 -31.25
CA MET A 694 3.35 -46.75 -30.08
C MET A 694 2.24 -46.10 -29.23
N VAL A 695 1.86 -44.84 -29.51
CA VAL A 695 0.85 -44.13 -28.70
C VAL A 695 -0.57 -44.62 -29.01
N HIS A 696 -0.93 -44.77 -30.29
CA HIS A 696 -2.23 -45.33 -30.69
C HIS A 696 -2.44 -46.77 -30.20
N GLU A 697 -1.41 -47.60 -30.21
CA GLU A 697 -1.47 -48.99 -29.71
C GLU A 697 -1.63 -49.04 -28.19
N LYS A 698 -1.16 -48.02 -27.46
CA LYS A 698 -1.31 -47.91 -26.00
C LYS A 698 -2.59 -47.23 -25.54
N THR A 699 -3.22 -46.37 -26.35
CA THR A 699 -4.52 -45.73 -26.03
C THR A 699 -5.72 -46.57 -26.48
N ALA A 700 -5.56 -47.41 -27.51
CA ALA A 700 -6.61 -48.32 -27.99
C ALA A 700 -7.19 -49.28 -26.93
N PRO A 701 -6.41 -49.87 -25.99
CA PRO A 701 -6.94 -50.73 -24.93
C PRO A 701 -7.92 -50.03 -23.97
N PHE A 702 -7.94 -48.71 -23.97
CA PHE A 702 -8.77 -47.87 -23.11
C PHE A 702 -10.01 -47.31 -23.82
N GLY A 703 -10.26 -47.74 -25.07
CA GLY A 703 -11.43 -47.26 -25.83
C GLY A 703 -11.41 -45.76 -26.10
N ILE A 704 -10.23 -45.14 -26.21
CA ILE A 704 -10.07 -43.70 -26.39
C ILE A 704 -10.13 -43.32 -27.87
N VAL A 705 -11.01 -42.37 -28.22
CA VAL A 705 -11.15 -41.77 -29.56
C VAL A 705 -10.87 -40.27 -29.45
N LEU A 706 -10.07 -39.72 -30.35
CA LEU A 706 -9.52 -38.37 -30.22
C LEU A 706 -9.72 -37.56 -31.50
N GLU A 707 -10.14 -36.30 -31.34
CA GLU A 707 -9.90 -35.22 -32.31
C GLU A 707 -8.71 -34.40 -31.81
N THR A 708 -7.64 -34.35 -32.60
CA THR A 708 -6.44 -33.61 -32.22
C THR A 708 -6.68 -32.11 -32.33
N GLY A 709 -6.54 -31.41 -31.20
CA GLY A 709 -6.59 -29.94 -31.16
C GLY A 709 -5.37 -29.30 -31.81
N TYR A 710 -5.44 -27.99 -32.03
CA TYR A 710 -4.35 -27.21 -32.63
C TYR A 710 -4.39 -25.77 -32.11
N SER A 711 -3.23 -25.12 -32.13
CA SER A 711 -3.09 -23.68 -31.92
C SER A 711 -2.10 -23.11 -32.95
N ASN A 712 -2.50 -22.08 -33.69
CA ASN A 712 -1.66 -21.40 -34.66
C ASN A 712 -2.12 -19.96 -34.90
N THR A 713 -1.17 -19.06 -35.17
CA THR A 713 -1.46 -17.71 -35.66
C THR A 713 -1.32 -17.72 -37.17
N ASP A 714 -2.32 -17.19 -37.87
CA ASP A 714 -2.25 -17.03 -39.33
C ASP A 714 -1.37 -15.84 -39.75
N ASP A 715 -1.15 -15.70 -41.06
CA ASP A 715 -0.30 -14.65 -41.64
C ASP A 715 -0.85 -13.22 -41.41
N GLU A 716 -2.13 -13.09 -41.05
CA GLU A 716 -2.78 -11.81 -40.69
C GLU A 716 -2.67 -11.49 -39.19
N GLY A 717 -2.06 -12.38 -38.41
CA GLY A 717 -1.90 -12.22 -36.97
C GLY A 717 -3.12 -12.67 -36.16
N VAL A 718 -4.10 -13.34 -36.78
CA VAL A 718 -5.28 -13.87 -36.08
C VAL A 718 -4.94 -15.24 -35.49
N TYR A 719 -5.23 -15.40 -34.20
CA TYR A 719 -4.99 -16.65 -33.48
C TYR A 719 -6.16 -17.62 -33.67
N HIS A 720 -5.87 -18.82 -34.15
CA HIS A 720 -6.81 -19.92 -34.28
C HIS A 720 -6.41 -21.05 -33.34
N ALA A 721 -7.34 -21.46 -32.49
CA ALA A 721 -7.16 -22.60 -31.62
C ALA A 721 -8.43 -23.46 -31.56
N SER A 722 -8.25 -24.77 -31.40
CA SER A 722 -9.29 -25.72 -31.03
C SER A 722 -8.72 -26.69 -30.01
N GLY A 723 -9.48 -26.94 -28.94
CA GLY A 723 -9.14 -27.92 -27.93
C GLY A 723 -9.16 -29.35 -28.48
N THR A 724 -8.38 -30.23 -27.85
CA THR A 724 -8.29 -31.66 -28.15
C THR A 724 -9.50 -32.36 -27.55
N VAL A 725 -10.36 -32.91 -28.40
CA VAL A 725 -11.60 -33.58 -27.98
C VAL A 725 -11.30 -35.05 -27.74
N THR A 726 -11.65 -35.55 -26.55
CA THR A 726 -11.29 -36.90 -26.11
C THR A 726 -12.50 -37.69 -25.64
N GLN A 727 -12.93 -38.68 -26.41
CA GLN A 727 -13.94 -39.65 -25.96
C GLN A 727 -13.24 -40.82 -25.25
N ILE A 728 -13.66 -41.14 -24.02
CA ILE A 728 -13.16 -42.26 -23.23
C ILE A 728 -14.29 -43.26 -23.01
N ARG A 729 -14.10 -44.49 -23.48
CA ARG A 729 -15.09 -45.56 -23.39
C ARG A 729 -14.57 -46.76 -22.61
N SER A 730 -15.20 -47.05 -21.48
CA SER A 730 -15.04 -48.29 -20.74
C SER A 730 -16.37 -49.07 -20.68
N ASP A 731 -16.33 -50.28 -20.13
CA ASP A 731 -17.55 -51.08 -19.90
C ASP A 731 -18.50 -50.43 -18.86
N LYS A 732 -18.04 -49.40 -18.14
CA LYS A 732 -18.76 -48.75 -17.02
C LYS A 732 -19.15 -47.30 -17.29
N ILE A 733 -18.35 -46.57 -18.08
CA ILE A 733 -18.58 -45.17 -18.38
C ILE A 733 -18.14 -44.81 -19.81
N ASN A 734 -18.95 -43.99 -20.48
CA ASN A 734 -18.66 -43.38 -21.76
C ASN A 734 -18.72 -41.86 -21.59
N LEU A 735 -17.57 -41.19 -21.58
CA LEU A 735 -17.46 -39.77 -21.29
C LEU A 735 -16.71 -39.04 -22.41
N LEU A 736 -17.08 -37.78 -22.61
CA LEU A 736 -16.41 -36.89 -23.56
C LEU A 736 -15.68 -35.80 -22.76
N VAL A 737 -14.39 -35.62 -23.01
CA VAL A 737 -13.56 -34.57 -22.41
C VAL A 737 -13.30 -33.51 -23.46
N ASP A 738 -13.74 -32.28 -23.16
CA ASP A 738 -13.82 -31.13 -24.05
C ASP A 738 -14.67 -31.40 -25.32
N VAL A 739 -15.07 -30.33 -26.00
CA VAL A 739 -15.97 -30.37 -27.17
C VAL A 739 -15.50 -29.48 -28.33
N GLY A 740 -14.35 -28.81 -28.18
CA GLY A 740 -13.71 -28.06 -29.25
C GLY A 740 -14.35 -26.69 -29.56
N LYS A 741 -13.78 -25.99 -30.55
CA LYS A 741 -14.21 -24.66 -31.01
C LYS A 741 -15.56 -24.71 -31.73
N PRO A 742 -16.40 -23.64 -31.74
CA PRO A 742 -17.60 -23.59 -32.58
C PRO A 742 -17.27 -23.61 -34.09
N GLY A 743 -18.04 -24.37 -34.89
CA GLY A 743 -18.05 -24.25 -36.36
C GLY A 743 -17.14 -25.19 -37.19
N THR A 744 -16.44 -26.14 -36.59
CA THR A 744 -15.82 -27.31 -37.28
C THR A 744 -16.77 -28.53 -37.22
N GLU A 745 -16.53 -29.60 -37.97
CA GLU A 745 -17.31 -30.84 -37.86
C GLU A 745 -16.75 -31.69 -36.70
N LEU A 746 -17.60 -32.16 -35.79
CA LEU A 746 -17.23 -33.08 -34.70
C LEU A 746 -17.08 -34.51 -35.27
N PRO A 747 -16.12 -35.33 -34.78
CA PRO A 747 -16.10 -36.76 -35.03
C PRO A 747 -17.36 -37.44 -34.49
N GLU A 748 -17.75 -38.56 -35.11
CA GLU A 748 -18.92 -39.34 -34.74
C GLU A 748 -18.73 -39.93 -33.32
N VAL A 749 -19.42 -39.37 -32.33
CA VAL A 749 -19.40 -39.87 -30.95
C VAL A 749 -20.05 -41.25 -30.90
N VAL A 750 -19.29 -42.23 -30.44
CA VAL A 750 -19.72 -43.64 -30.46
C VAL A 750 -20.50 -43.97 -29.19
N GLY A 751 -21.79 -44.29 -29.33
CA GLY A 751 -22.66 -44.70 -28.22
C GLY A 751 -23.23 -43.54 -27.40
N ALA A 752 -24.10 -43.86 -26.43
CA ALA A 752 -24.68 -42.85 -25.54
C ALA A 752 -23.64 -42.35 -24.53
N LEU A 753 -23.53 -41.03 -24.36
CA LEU A 753 -22.64 -40.40 -23.37
C LEU A 753 -23.30 -40.36 -22.00
N ASP A 754 -22.50 -40.62 -20.97
CA ASP A 754 -22.90 -40.49 -19.58
C ASP A 754 -22.74 -39.06 -19.06
N CYS A 755 -21.67 -38.37 -19.47
CA CYS A 755 -21.42 -36.96 -19.15
C CYS A 755 -20.37 -36.34 -20.08
N ILE A 756 -20.26 -35.00 -20.02
CA ILE A 756 -19.21 -34.21 -20.66
C ILE A 756 -18.36 -33.55 -19.58
N LEU A 757 -17.05 -33.83 -19.56
CA LEU A 757 -16.10 -33.18 -18.68
C LEU A 757 -15.42 -32.04 -19.46
N ILE A 758 -15.44 -30.83 -18.92
CA ILE A 758 -14.73 -29.69 -19.50
C ILE A 758 -13.46 -29.47 -18.69
N THR A 759 -12.29 -29.52 -19.33
CA THR A 759 -11.00 -29.33 -18.65
C THR A 759 -10.87 -27.93 -18.08
N HIS A 760 -11.34 -26.92 -18.81
CA HIS A 760 -11.50 -25.54 -18.35
C HIS A 760 -12.45 -24.75 -19.28
N TRP A 761 -12.97 -23.62 -18.82
CA TRP A 761 -14.04 -22.87 -19.49
C TRP A 761 -13.56 -21.84 -20.52
N HIS A 762 -12.83 -22.29 -21.54
CA HIS A 762 -12.45 -21.45 -22.68
C HIS A 762 -13.17 -21.88 -23.97
N SER A 763 -13.40 -20.92 -24.87
CA SER A 763 -14.35 -21.07 -25.99
C SER A 763 -13.96 -22.13 -27.02
N ASP A 764 -12.68 -22.44 -27.13
CA ASP A 764 -12.09 -23.49 -27.94
C ASP A 764 -12.11 -24.88 -27.28
N HIS A 765 -12.43 -24.99 -25.98
CA HIS A 765 -12.64 -26.26 -25.27
C HIS A 765 -14.13 -26.55 -25.04
N CYS A 766 -14.95 -25.54 -24.76
CA CYS A 766 -16.37 -25.69 -24.41
C CYS A 766 -17.34 -25.19 -25.49
N GLY A 767 -16.84 -24.68 -26.63
CA GLY A 767 -17.63 -23.95 -27.62
C GLY A 767 -18.79 -24.71 -28.26
N ARG A 768 -18.74 -26.05 -28.26
CA ARG A 768 -19.79 -26.92 -28.80
C ARG A 768 -20.69 -27.57 -27.75
N LEU A 769 -20.67 -27.10 -26.52
CA LEU A 769 -21.45 -27.75 -25.45
C LEU A 769 -22.95 -27.84 -25.78
N LEU A 770 -23.46 -26.87 -26.55
CA LEU A 770 -24.86 -26.80 -26.99
C LEU A 770 -25.25 -27.86 -28.04
N ASP A 771 -24.29 -28.52 -28.68
CA ASP A 771 -24.55 -29.58 -29.66
C ASP A 771 -25.00 -30.88 -28.96
N PHE A 772 -24.66 -31.06 -27.68
CA PHE A 772 -24.95 -32.26 -26.89
C PHE A 772 -26.19 -32.07 -25.98
N LYS A 773 -27.35 -31.85 -26.59
CA LYS A 773 -28.60 -31.63 -25.85
C LYS A 773 -29.00 -32.86 -25.03
N GLY A 774 -29.13 -32.68 -23.72
CA GLY A 774 -29.59 -33.73 -22.80
C GLY A 774 -28.49 -34.57 -22.17
N VAL A 775 -27.22 -34.26 -22.43
CA VAL A 775 -26.06 -34.81 -21.71
C VAL A 775 -25.59 -33.79 -20.69
N GLU A 776 -25.40 -34.20 -19.43
CA GLU A 776 -24.95 -33.30 -18.38
C GLU A 776 -23.45 -33.02 -18.49
N ALA A 777 -23.07 -31.77 -18.22
CA ALA A 777 -21.69 -31.35 -18.04
C ALA A 777 -21.46 -30.99 -16.57
N PRO A 778 -21.22 -32.01 -15.70
CA PRO A 778 -21.11 -31.78 -14.27
C PRO A 778 -19.86 -30.99 -13.92
N ASP A 779 -19.91 -30.26 -12.81
CA ASP A 779 -18.71 -29.73 -12.16
C ASP A 779 -17.86 -30.85 -11.54
N ALA A 780 -16.69 -30.52 -10.99
CA ALA A 780 -15.77 -31.52 -10.43
C ALA A 780 -16.43 -32.41 -9.36
N GLU A 781 -17.24 -31.83 -8.47
CA GLU A 781 -17.94 -32.57 -7.41
C GLU A 781 -19.05 -33.48 -7.98
N GLY A 782 -19.81 -32.99 -8.96
CA GLY A 782 -20.81 -33.77 -9.69
C GLY A 782 -20.19 -34.92 -10.47
N PHE A 783 -19.03 -34.69 -11.11
CA PHE A 783 -18.28 -35.72 -11.81
C PHE A 783 -17.77 -36.79 -10.84
N GLU A 784 -17.19 -36.40 -9.70
CA GLU A 784 -16.77 -37.36 -8.68
C GLU A 784 -17.92 -38.20 -8.14
N LYS A 785 -19.10 -37.59 -7.89
CA LYS A 785 -20.31 -38.32 -7.46
C LYS A 785 -20.76 -39.32 -8.52
N LEU A 786 -20.72 -38.93 -9.80
CA LEU A 786 -21.05 -39.80 -10.93
C LEU A 786 -20.08 -40.99 -11.01
N ILE A 787 -18.78 -40.74 -10.90
CA ILE A 787 -17.74 -41.77 -10.89
C ILE A 787 -17.91 -42.69 -9.68
N LYS A 788 -18.10 -42.17 -8.47
CA LYS A 788 -18.35 -42.97 -7.25
C LYS A 788 -19.62 -43.82 -7.36
N ALA A 789 -20.65 -43.34 -8.06
CA ALA A 789 -21.89 -44.08 -8.27
C ALA A 789 -21.78 -45.19 -9.33
N LYS A 790 -21.01 -44.97 -10.40
CA LYS A 790 -20.89 -45.91 -11.53
C LYS A 790 -19.68 -46.84 -11.46
N CYS A 791 -18.60 -46.42 -10.80
CA CYS A 791 -17.33 -47.13 -10.72
C CYS A 791 -17.04 -47.54 -9.26
N SER A 792 -17.18 -48.82 -8.96
CA SER A 792 -16.98 -49.40 -7.61
C SER A 792 -15.52 -49.75 -7.28
N VAL A 793 -14.57 -49.46 -8.18
CA VAL A 793 -13.12 -49.67 -7.98
C VAL A 793 -12.47 -48.30 -7.77
N GLU A 794 -11.96 -48.06 -6.57
CA GLU A 794 -11.56 -46.72 -6.06
C GLU A 794 -10.45 -45.99 -6.83
N ASN A 795 -9.92 -46.47 -7.97
CA ASN A 795 -8.74 -45.86 -8.61
C ASN A 795 -8.70 -45.90 -10.15
N GLU A 796 -9.78 -46.23 -10.87
CA GLU A 796 -9.74 -46.29 -12.36
C GLU A 796 -9.73 -44.91 -13.02
N PHE A 797 -10.52 -43.97 -12.49
CA PHE A 797 -10.60 -42.58 -12.92
C PHE A 797 -10.37 -41.67 -11.71
N GLN A 798 -9.42 -40.75 -11.83
CA GLN A 798 -9.08 -39.77 -10.80
C GLN A 798 -9.07 -38.38 -11.42
N LEU A 799 -9.90 -37.48 -10.88
CA LEU A 799 -9.94 -36.09 -11.30
C LEU A 799 -9.02 -35.27 -10.39
N LEU A 800 -8.08 -34.53 -10.97
CA LEU A 800 -7.22 -33.61 -10.24
C LEU A 800 -7.65 -32.17 -10.54
N ASN A 801 -7.98 -31.42 -9.49
CA ASN A 801 -8.24 -29.99 -9.60
C ASN A 801 -6.93 -29.22 -9.42
N LEU A 802 -6.48 -28.55 -10.48
CA LEU A 802 -5.15 -27.99 -10.62
C LEU A 802 -5.20 -26.56 -11.18
N SER A 803 -5.67 -25.59 -10.38
CA SER A 803 -5.87 -24.19 -10.78
C SER A 803 -4.55 -23.49 -11.18
N GLY A 804 -4.14 -23.60 -12.45
CA GLY A 804 -2.82 -23.18 -12.94
C GLY A 804 -2.87 -22.29 -14.18
N HIS A 805 -3.49 -22.78 -15.26
CA HIS A 805 -3.76 -22.04 -16.49
C HIS A 805 -4.99 -21.12 -16.29
N SER A 806 -6.04 -21.64 -15.66
CA SER A 806 -7.23 -20.93 -15.21
C SER A 806 -7.52 -21.23 -13.74
N SER A 807 -8.54 -20.57 -13.17
CA SER A 807 -8.96 -20.83 -11.79
C SER A 807 -9.64 -22.19 -11.59
N GLN A 808 -9.99 -22.91 -12.67
CA GLN A 808 -10.77 -24.15 -12.63
C GLN A 808 -10.23 -25.21 -13.60
N ASP A 809 -8.90 -25.35 -13.74
CA ASP A 809 -8.38 -26.42 -14.59
C ASP A 809 -8.51 -27.79 -13.93
N LEU A 810 -8.96 -28.75 -14.74
CA LEU A 810 -9.13 -30.13 -14.36
C LEU A 810 -8.21 -31.02 -15.19
N ALA A 811 -7.54 -31.96 -14.53
CA ALA A 811 -6.80 -33.04 -15.18
C ALA A 811 -7.40 -34.40 -14.84
N LEU A 812 -7.88 -35.11 -15.86
CA LEU A 812 -8.42 -36.46 -15.73
C LEU A 812 -7.29 -37.47 -15.87
N VAL A 813 -7.02 -38.21 -14.80
CA VAL A 813 -6.06 -39.31 -14.75
C VAL A 813 -6.80 -40.63 -14.89
N ILE A 814 -6.41 -41.43 -15.87
CA ILE A 814 -7.03 -42.71 -16.21
C ILE A 814 -6.00 -43.82 -15.93
N ARG A 815 -6.32 -44.69 -14.98
CA ARG A 815 -5.48 -45.80 -14.53
C ARG A 815 -6.24 -47.12 -14.77
N GLY A 816 -6.21 -47.60 -16.00
CA GLY A 816 -6.74 -48.92 -16.38
C GLY A 816 -5.71 -50.04 -16.20
N ASN A 817 -5.91 -51.18 -16.88
CA ASN A 817 -5.03 -52.35 -16.82
C ASN A 817 -3.65 -52.19 -17.53
N SER A 818 -3.36 -51.01 -18.07
CA SER A 818 -2.06 -50.72 -18.71
C SER A 818 -0.99 -50.33 -17.68
N LYS A 819 0.27 -50.46 -18.09
CA LYS A 819 1.44 -50.15 -17.24
C LYS A 819 1.65 -48.64 -17.02
N ASP A 820 1.20 -47.80 -17.95
CA ASP A 820 1.39 -46.34 -17.92
C ASP A 820 0.00 -45.65 -17.89
N PRO A 821 -0.27 -44.71 -16.94
CA PRO A 821 -1.53 -43.96 -16.91
C PRO A 821 -1.66 -42.97 -18.06
N ILE A 822 -2.90 -42.57 -18.35
CA ILE A 822 -3.24 -41.55 -19.35
C ILE A 822 -3.75 -40.31 -18.62
N ILE A 823 -3.31 -39.12 -19.01
CA ILE A 823 -3.69 -37.85 -18.41
C ILE A 823 -4.25 -36.94 -19.49
N VAL A 824 -5.48 -36.45 -19.32
CA VAL A 824 -6.10 -35.40 -20.14
C VAL A 824 -6.15 -34.13 -19.30
N CYS A 825 -5.51 -33.03 -19.73
CA CYS A 825 -5.31 -31.87 -18.86
C CYS A 825 -5.58 -30.49 -19.47
N GLY A 826 -6.13 -30.43 -20.70
CA GLY A 826 -6.31 -29.15 -21.40
C GLY A 826 -5.01 -28.35 -21.47
N ASP A 827 -5.11 -27.03 -21.32
CA ASP A 827 -4.01 -26.07 -21.49
C ASP A 827 -3.03 -26.00 -20.32
N LEU A 828 -3.15 -26.90 -19.34
CA LEU A 828 -2.04 -27.17 -18.43
C LEU A 828 -0.80 -27.59 -19.21
N PHE A 829 -0.95 -28.22 -20.38
CA PHE A 829 0.08 -28.29 -21.41
C PHE A 829 -0.58 -28.04 -22.77
N GLU A 830 -0.13 -27.02 -23.51
CA GLU A 830 -0.72 -26.68 -24.81
C GLU A 830 -0.43 -27.77 -25.83
N ASP A 831 0.85 -28.15 -26.03
CA ASP A 831 1.22 -29.21 -26.96
C ASP A 831 2.57 -29.85 -26.63
N GLU A 832 2.99 -30.83 -27.45
CA GLU A 832 4.30 -31.48 -27.29
C GLU A 832 5.47 -30.53 -27.55
N LYS A 833 5.30 -29.55 -28.44
CA LYS A 833 6.37 -28.59 -28.77
C LYS A 833 6.62 -27.68 -27.57
N GLU A 834 5.57 -27.17 -26.93
CA GLU A 834 5.62 -26.40 -25.69
C GLU A 834 6.28 -27.22 -24.57
N PHE A 835 5.83 -28.46 -24.39
CA PHE A 835 6.39 -29.40 -23.42
C PHE A 835 7.89 -29.68 -23.64
N ARG A 836 8.35 -29.76 -24.90
CA ARG A 836 9.77 -30.03 -25.20
C ARG A 836 10.63 -28.78 -25.25
N SER A 837 10.05 -27.59 -25.42
CA SER A 837 10.81 -26.37 -25.72
C SER A 837 10.87 -25.34 -24.61
N CYS A 838 9.80 -25.11 -23.85
CA CYS A 838 9.70 -23.90 -23.03
C CYS A 838 8.76 -23.96 -21.80
N TRP A 839 8.17 -25.10 -21.43
CA TRP A 839 7.21 -25.14 -20.30
C TRP A 839 7.74 -24.61 -18.94
N ARG A 840 9.07 -24.49 -18.77
CA ARG A 840 9.75 -23.93 -17.58
C ARG A 840 10.12 -22.45 -17.67
N SER A 841 10.02 -21.83 -18.84
CA SER A 841 10.39 -20.42 -19.06
C SER A 841 9.22 -19.45 -18.93
N VAL A 842 8.08 -19.89 -18.40
CA VAL A 842 6.93 -19.02 -18.10
C VAL A 842 7.23 -18.23 -16.83
N GLU A 843 8.20 -17.31 -16.88
CA GLU A 843 8.47 -16.35 -15.82
C GLU A 843 7.18 -15.53 -15.57
N GLY A 844 6.69 -15.52 -14.33
CA GLY A 844 5.48 -14.79 -13.93
C GLY A 844 4.19 -15.62 -13.77
N ASN A 845 4.16 -16.92 -14.12
CA ASN A 845 3.02 -17.80 -13.82
C ASN A 845 3.44 -19.04 -13.00
N GLU A 846 3.72 -18.81 -11.73
CA GLU A 846 4.14 -19.84 -10.77
C GLU A 846 3.04 -20.88 -10.49
N ALA A 847 1.77 -20.49 -10.62
CA ALA A 847 0.62 -21.38 -10.43
C ALA A 847 0.57 -22.49 -11.51
N LEU A 848 0.68 -22.10 -12.79
CA LEU A 848 0.75 -23.02 -13.92
C LEU A 848 1.97 -23.96 -13.82
N GLN A 849 3.13 -23.43 -13.42
CA GLN A 849 4.32 -24.26 -13.20
C GLN A 849 4.08 -25.31 -12.10
N THR A 850 3.44 -24.93 -10.99
CA THR A 850 3.11 -25.84 -9.89
C THR A 850 2.17 -26.96 -10.35
N ALA A 851 1.12 -26.63 -11.11
CA ALA A 851 0.18 -27.60 -11.68
C ALA A 851 0.88 -28.60 -12.63
N ARG A 852 1.74 -28.09 -13.53
CA ARG A 852 2.55 -28.91 -14.45
C ARG A 852 3.47 -29.87 -13.69
N LEU A 853 4.10 -29.41 -12.62
CA LEU A 853 4.95 -30.24 -11.76
C LEU A 853 4.16 -31.35 -11.06
N ALA A 854 2.94 -31.06 -10.59
CA ALA A 854 2.06 -32.06 -9.99
C ALA A 854 1.73 -33.20 -10.98
N LEU A 855 1.45 -32.87 -12.24
CA LEU A 855 1.23 -33.87 -13.30
C LEU A 855 2.49 -34.67 -13.61
N LEU A 856 3.65 -33.99 -13.72
CA LEU A 856 4.94 -34.64 -14.00
C LEU A 856 5.41 -35.61 -12.92
N ALA A 857 4.84 -35.54 -11.71
CA ALA A 857 5.09 -36.51 -10.65
C ALA A 857 4.53 -37.91 -10.98
N LEU A 858 3.54 -38.02 -11.88
CA LEU A 858 2.86 -39.26 -12.26
C LEU A 858 3.59 -40.10 -13.33
N ASP A 859 4.79 -39.68 -13.73
CA ASP A 859 5.64 -40.27 -14.78
C ASP A 859 6.04 -41.75 -14.54
N PRO A 860 6.13 -42.59 -15.60
CA PRO A 860 5.77 -42.30 -16.99
C PRO A 860 4.26 -42.30 -17.22
N PHE A 861 3.77 -41.43 -18.10
CA PHE A 861 2.36 -41.37 -18.52
C PHE A 861 2.22 -40.92 -19.97
N ILE A 862 1.05 -41.18 -20.57
CA ILE A 862 0.65 -40.61 -21.85
C ILE A 862 -0.12 -39.33 -21.56
N LEU A 863 0.35 -38.21 -22.10
CA LEU A 863 -0.30 -36.91 -21.94
C LEU A 863 -1.14 -36.60 -23.16
N ILE A 864 -2.38 -36.21 -22.95
CA ILE A 864 -3.29 -35.63 -23.93
C ILE A 864 -3.36 -34.12 -23.61
N PRO A 865 -2.69 -33.28 -24.40
CA PRO A 865 -2.59 -31.85 -24.13
C PRO A 865 -3.83 -31.09 -24.63
N GLY A 866 -3.89 -29.79 -24.37
CA GLY A 866 -5.00 -28.93 -24.80
C GLY A 866 -5.10 -28.79 -26.31
N HIS A 867 -3.98 -28.58 -27.00
CA HIS A 867 -3.90 -28.28 -28.42
C HIS A 867 -2.85 -29.15 -29.14
N GLY A 868 -3.02 -30.47 -29.15
CA GLY A 868 -2.08 -31.32 -29.89
C GLY A 868 -2.29 -32.81 -29.72
N PRO A 869 -1.53 -33.64 -30.45
CA PRO A 869 -1.67 -35.07 -30.36
C PRO A 869 -1.14 -35.59 -29.01
N PRO A 870 -1.61 -36.76 -28.54
CA PRO A 870 -1.07 -37.36 -27.33
C PRO A 870 0.39 -37.75 -27.50
N PHE A 871 1.19 -37.58 -26.45
CA PHE A 871 2.61 -37.96 -26.47
C PHE A 871 3.05 -38.62 -25.16
N LEU A 872 4.06 -39.48 -25.27
CA LEU A 872 4.59 -40.19 -24.11
C LEU A 872 5.52 -39.26 -23.31
N VAL A 873 5.15 -38.99 -22.07
CA VAL A 873 6.00 -38.27 -21.13
C VAL A 873 6.92 -39.26 -20.43
N ARG A 874 8.22 -39.03 -20.58
CA ARG A 874 9.30 -39.65 -19.82
C ARG A 874 10.25 -38.56 -19.36
N THR A 875 10.35 -38.34 -18.07
CA THR A 875 11.33 -37.36 -17.58
C THR A 875 12.71 -37.99 -17.43
N SER A 876 13.76 -37.29 -17.86
CA SER A 876 15.14 -37.78 -17.89
C SER A 876 15.99 -37.37 -16.68
N ARG A 877 15.37 -37.01 -15.55
CA ARG A 877 16.08 -36.51 -14.35
C ARG A 877 15.81 -37.38 -13.13
N GLU A 878 16.81 -37.48 -12.26
CA GLU A 878 16.95 -38.38 -11.10
C GLU A 878 15.62 -38.70 -10.39
N VAL A 879 14.96 -39.77 -10.84
CA VAL A 879 14.00 -40.50 -10.02
C VAL A 879 14.85 -41.36 -9.08
N VAL A 880 14.93 -41.00 -7.82
CA VAL A 880 15.56 -41.88 -6.83
C VAL A 880 14.50 -42.87 -6.35
N VAL A 881 14.44 -44.02 -7.03
CA VAL A 881 13.53 -45.12 -6.67
C VAL A 881 14.06 -45.79 -5.40
N PHE A 882 13.29 -45.75 -4.31
CA PHE A 882 13.64 -46.44 -3.05
C PHE A 882 12.54 -47.44 -2.66
N GLY A 883 12.71 -48.69 -3.11
CA GLY A 883 11.72 -49.76 -2.91
C GLY A 883 10.46 -49.54 -3.77
N ASP A 884 9.28 -49.77 -3.19
CA ASP A 884 8.00 -49.70 -3.92
C ASP A 884 7.42 -48.27 -4.04
N ILE A 885 8.07 -47.26 -3.45
CA ILE A 885 7.64 -45.85 -3.48
C ILE A 885 8.49 -45.06 -4.48
N LYS A 886 7.83 -44.42 -5.45
CA LYS A 886 8.47 -43.52 -6.42
C LYS A 886 8.52 -42.09 -5.87
N ILE A 887 9.64 -41.70 -5.29
CA ILE A 887 9.89 -40.32 -4.88
C ILE A 887 10.55 -39.58 -6.04
N LYS A 888 9.93 -38.49 -6.51
CA LYS A 888 10.43 -37.71 -7.63
C LYS A 888 10.58 -36.24 -7.24
N VAL A 889 11.83 -35.81 -7.04
CA VAL A 889 12.16 -34.43 -6.69
C VAL A 889 12.19 -33.60 -7.96
N LEU A 890 11.21 -32.73 -8.15
CA LEU A 890 11.15 -31.81 -9.28
C LEU A 890 11.47 -30.40 -8.78
N THR A 891 12.54 -29.79 -9.30
CA THR A 891 12.98 -28.43 -8.94
C THR A 891 12.83 -27.44 -10.08
N THR A 892 12.44 -26.21 -9.75
CA THR A 892 12.55 -25.01 -10.59
C THR A 892 13.51 -24.00 -9.95
N THR A 893 13.83 -22.92 -10.67
CA THR A 893 14.77 -21.80 -10.38
C THR A 893 14.63 -21.18 -8.97
N PRO A 894 15.54 -20.27 -8.50
CA PRO A 894 15.98 -20.19 -7.08
C PRO A 894 14.94 -19.76 -6.03
N CYS A 895 13.69 -19.50 -6.42
CA CYS A 895 12.52 -19.35 -5.55
C CYS A 895 11.81 -20.70 -5.38
N LEU A 896 12.56 -21.71 -4.92
CA LEU A 896 12.19 -23.02 -4.35
C LEU A 896 10.72 -23.52 -4.45
N GLN A 897 10.50 -24.56 -5.27
CA GLN A 897 9.38 -25.50 -5.15
C GLN A 897 9.89 -26.94 -5.29
N CYS A 898 9.54 -27.81 -4.34
CA CYS A 898 9.69 -29.26 -4.48
C CYS A 898 8.35 -29.92 -4.12
N LEU A 899 7.83 -30.75 -5.02
CA LEU A 899 6.66 -31.59 -4.82
C LEU A 899 7.11 -33.04 -4.70
N ILE A 900 6.69 -33.72 -3.64
CA ILE A 900 6.98 -35.15 -3.42
C ILE A 900 5.64 -35.89 -3.47
N TRP A 901 5.54 -36.91 -4.33
CA TRP A 901 4.34 -37.76 -4.41
C TRP A 901 4.57 -39.04 -3.60
N THR A 902 3.66 -39.35 -2.66
CA THR A 902 3.68 -40.57 -1.85
C THR A 902 2.25 -41.12 -1.73
N ASP A 903 2.02 -42.35 -2.19
CA ASP A 903 0.77 -43.12 -1.98
C ASP A 903 -0.53 -42.34 -2.23
N GLY A 904 -0.62 -41.60 -3.35
CA GLY A 904 -1.85 -40.92 -3.74
C GLY A 904 -1.99 -39.47 -3.25
N LYS A 905 -1.02 -38.96 -2.47
CA LYS A 905 -1.01 -37.58 -1.96
C LYS A 905 0.32 -36.86 -2.22
N PHE A 906 0.26 -35.53 -2.28
CA PHE A 906 1.39 -34.63 -2.44
C PHE A 906 1.90 -34.15 -1.08
N VAL A 907 3.22 -34.11 -0.94
CA VAL A 907 3.94 -33.34 0.08
C VAL A 907 4.53 -32.11 -0.61
N MET A 908 4.11 -30.93 -0.16
CA MET A 908 4.54 -29.65 -0.74
C MET A 908 5.72 -29.09 0.06
N VAL A 909 6.76 -28.60 -0.61
CA VAL A 909 7.92 -27.99 0.04
C VAL A 909 8.11 -26.57 -0.48
N ASN A 910 8.05 -25.57 0.41
CA ASN A 910 8.13 -24.12 0.13
C ASN A 910 7.08 -23.56 -0.86
N CYS A 911 6.02 -24.30 -1.17
CA CYS A 911 5.07 -23.91 -2.22
C CYS A 911 4.01 -22.91 -1.71
N CYS A 912 3.75 -21.88 -2.51
CA CYS A 912 3.01 -20.68 -2.15
C CYS A 912 1.84 -20.37 -3.11
N HIS A 913 1.05 -21.36 -3.53
CA HIS A 913 -0.10 -21.13 -4.42
C HIS A 913 -1.30 -22.04 -4.12
N GLU A 914 -2.51 -21.56 -4.40
CA GLU A 914 -3.78 -22.29 -4.24
C GLU A 914 -4.07 -23.31 -5.36
N VAL A 915 -3.03 -23.93 -5.90
CA VAL A 915 -3.12 -24.70 -7.16
C VAL A 915 -3.68 -26.10 -6.94
N ILE A 916 -3.29 -26.79 -5.86
CA ILE A 916 -3.67 -28.19 -5.61
C ILE A 916 -4.77 -28.21 -4.55
N ASP A 917 -5.83 -28.99 -4.80
CA ASP A 917 -6.87 -29.19 -3.79
C ASP A 917 -6.28 -29.79 -2.48
N PRO A 918 -6.58 -29.21 -1.30
CA PRO A 918 -6.11 -29.72 -0.01
C PRO A 918 -6.37 -31.20 0.25
N GLU A 919 -7.41 -31.81 -0.34
CA GLU A 919 -7.66 -33.25 -0.18
C GLU A 919 -6.49 -34.12 -0.68
N TYR A 920 -5.79 -33.65 -1.71
CA TYR A 920 -4.64 -34.31 -2.33
C TYR A 920 -3.31 -33.95 -1.67
N VAL A 921 -3.27 -33.10 -0.63
CA VAL A 921 -2.02 -32.68 0.05
C VAL A 921 -1.94 -33.29 1.44
N SER A 922 -0.96 -34.16 1.68
CA SER A 922 -0.77 -34.80 3.00
C SER A 922 0.00 -33.91 3.97
N ASP A 923 1.08 -33.28 3.51
CA ASP A 923 2.03 -32.55 4.35
C ASP A 923 2.57 -31.31 3.61
N VAL A 924 2.85 -30.23 4.35
CA VAL A 924 3.46 -29.00 3.84
C VAL A 924 4.73 -28.72 4.63
N ILE A 925 5.84 -28.50 3.95
CA ILE A 925 7.16 -28.30 4.55
C ILE A 925 7.66 -26.90 4.21
N ILE A 926 7.93 -26.09 5.22
CA ILE A 926 8.46 -24.73 5.07
C ILE A 926 9.94 -24.75 5.46
N LEU A 927 10.82 -24.54 4.47
CA LEU A 927 12.27 -24.44 4.61
C LEU A 927 12.73 -22.98 4.73
N LYS A 928 12.05 -22.06 4.03
CA LYS A 928 12.28 -20.61 4.12
C LYS A 928 10.94 -19.91 4.34
N PRO A 929 10.66 -19.44 5.57
CA PRO A 929 9.47 -18.65 5.83
C PRO A 929 9.61 -17.30 5.12
N THR A 930 8.75 -17.05 4.12
CA THR A 930 8.51 -15.74 3.52
C THR A 930 7.02 -15.41 3.64
N PRO A 931 6.62 -14.12 3.65
CA PRO A 931 5.21 -13.74 3.63
C PRO A 931 4.43 -14.39 2.46
N CYS A 932 5.12 -14.61 1.33
CA CYS A 932 4.56 -15.35 0.18
C CYS A 932 4.34 -16.83 0.49
N SER A 933 5.28 -17.51 1.16
CA SER A 933 5.18 -18.94 1.53
C SER A 933 4.03 -19.28 2.48
N THR A 934 3.52 -18.31 3.22
CA THR A 934 2.51 -18.54 4.27
C THR A 934 1.12 -18.02 3.94
N LYS A 935 0.99 -17.18 2.91
CA LYS A 935 -0.27 -16.56 2.44
C LYS A 935 -1.42 -17.56 2.25
N TYR A 936 -1.12 -18.76 1.76
CA TYR A 936 -2.11 -19.78 1.42
C TYR A 936 -2.11 -20.99 2.36
N LEU A 937 -1.33 -20.94 3.44
CA LEU A 937 -1.30 -22.05 4.38
C LEU A 937 -2.71 -22.33 4.88
N ALA A 938 -3.49 -21.33 5.31
CA ALA A 938 -4.83 -21.52 5.92
C ALA A 938 -5.75 -22.50 5.19
N ARG A 939 -5.65 -22.57 3.86
CA ARG A 939 -6.42 -23.49 3.00
C ARG A 939 -6.04 -24.96 3.20
N TYR A 940 -4.76 -25.25 3.48
CA TYR A 940 -4.23 -26.59 3.73
C TYR A 940 -4.28 -26.98 5.22
N GLY A 941 -5.18 -26.39 6.02
CA GLY A 941 -5.18 -26.54 7.48
C GLY A 941 -5.44 -27.96 8.03
N ARG A 942 -5.74 -28.93 7.15
CA ARG A 942 -5.83 -30.37 7.47
C ARG A 942 -4.51 -31.11 7.28
N SER A 943 -3.57 -30.54 6.52
CA SER A 943 -2.26 -31.09 6.25
C SER A 943 -1.31 -30.75 7.39
N ARG A 944 -0.33 -31.62 7.67
CA ARG A 944 0.66 -31.36 8.73
C ARG A 944 1.69 -30.37 8.20
N VAL A 945 1.92 -29.28 8.93
CA VAL A 945 2.91 -28.26 8.55
C VAL A 945 4.20 -28.49 9.35
N TYR A 946 5.31 -28.66 8.64
CA TYR A 946 6.63 -28.86 9.24
C TYR A 946 7.51 -27.64 9.01
N MET A 947 8.06 -27.11 10.09
CA MET A 947 9.13 -26.12 10.08
C MET A 947 10.27 -26.67 10.94
N ASP A 948 11.44 -26.83 10.33
CA ASP A 948 12.60 -27.52 10.89
C ASP A 948 12.35 -28.98 11.27
N THR A 949 12.09 -29.23 12.56
CA THR A 949 11.79 -30.55 13.13
C THR A 949 10.43 -30.62 13.82
N ASP A 950 9.71 -29.49 13.89
CA ASP A 950 8.48 -29.36 14.65
C ASP A 950 7.26 -29.44 13.74
N VAL A 951 6.23 -30.15 14.20
CA VAL A 951 4.88 -30.06 13.63
C VAL A 951 4.23 -28.83 14.26
N LEU A 952 4.00 -27.79 13.46
CA LEU A 952 3.45 -26.53 13.96
C LEU A 952 1.92 -26.50 13.83
N THR A 953 1.25 -25.86 14.79
CA THR A 953 -0.15 -25.47 14.65
C THR A 953 -0.25 -24.07 14.03
N TYR A 954 -1.39 -23.71 13.42
CA TYR A 954 -1.56 -22.40 12.73
C TYR A 954 -1.12 -21.17 13.52
N PRO A 955 -1.45 -21.06 14.81
CA PRO A 955 -1.01 -19.93 15.64
C PRO A 955 0.52 -19.83 15.75
N ASP A 956 1.21 -20.96 15.91
CA ASP A 956 2.66 -21.03 16.10
C ASP A 956 3.46 -20.60 14.85
N ILE A 957 2.83 -20.71 13.66
CA ILE A 957 3.43 -20.33 12.38
C ILE A 957 3.56 -18.80 12.28
N TYR A 958 2.54 -18.05 12.73
CA TYR A 958 2.54 -16.58 12.67
C TYR A 958 3.50 -15.96 13.70
N GLU A 959 3.61 -16.52 14.91
CA GLU A 959 4.57 -16.03 15.92
C GLU A 959 6.04 -16.23 15.51
N ARG A 960 6.36 -17.33 14.81
CA ARG A 960 7.75 -17.59 14.35
C ARG A 960 8.16 -16.76 13.12
N LEU A 961 7.20 -16.29 12.33
CA LEU A 961 7.45 -15.47 11.12
C LEU A 961 8.04 -14.09 11.44
N ASP A 962 7.72 -13.51 12.61
CA ASP A 962 8.24 -12.20 13.04
C ASP A 962 9.71 -12.24 13.48
N GLN A 963 10.32 -13.43 13.60
CA GLN A 963 11.64 -13.60 14.24
C GLN A 963 12.75 -14.13 13.34
N SER A 964 12.50 -14.59 12.11
CA SER A 964 13.54 -15.27 11.31
C SER A 964 13.72 -14.72 9.88
N ASN A 965 14.74 -13.88 9.69
CA ASN A 965 15.22 -13.45 8.37
C ASN A 965 16.51 -14.19 7.92
N GLN A 966 16.86 -15.32 8.55
CA GLN A 966 18.06 -16.10 8.21
C GLN A 966 17.71 -17.44 7.52
N PRO A 967 18.45 -17.84 6.47
CA PRO A 967 18.30 -19.15 5.84
C PRO A 967 18.71 -20.27 6.81
N LEU A 968 17.81 -21.22 7.06
CA LEU A 968 18.11 -22.42 7.83
C LEU A 968 19.04 -23.33 7.01
N SER A 969 20.27 -23.53 7.50
CA SER A 969 21.20 -24.57 7.03
C SER A 969 21.32 -25.66 8.10
N GLY A 970 21.09 -26.93 7.72
CA GLY A 970 21.40 -28.08 8.59
C GLY A 970 20.38 -29.23 8.62
N ARG A 971 20.77 -30.36 8.00
CA ARG A 971 20.46 -31.79 8.27
C ARG A 971 19.00 -32.29 8.48
N LEU A 972 18.62 -33.22 7.58
CA LEU A 972 17.71 -34.39 7.73
C LEU A 972 16.35 -34.13 8.40
N ARG A 973 15.32 -33.82 7.59
CA ARG A 973 13.91 -33.71 8.03
C ARG A 973 13.16 -35.03 7.86
N LEU A 974 12.65 -35.61 8.95
CA LEU A 974 11.90 -36.87 8.98
C LEU A 974 10.39 -36.60 8.78
N VAL A 975 9.83 -37.00 7.64
CA VAL A 975 8.38 -36.97 7.35
C VAL A 975 7.79 -38.34 7.69
N ASN A 976 6.75 -38.37 8.53
CA ASN A 976 6.08 -39.61 8.94
C ASN A 976 4.74 -39.76 8.22
N THR A 977 4.71 -40.54 7.15
CA THR A 977 3.53 -40.76 6.30
C THR A 977 2.61 -41.89 6.81
N GLY A 978 2.72 -42.25 8.10
CA GLY A 978 1.86 -43.23 8.76
C GLY A 978 2.57 -44.55 9.08
N ALA A 979 3.03 -45.29 8.06
CA ALA A 979 3.72 -46.57 8.24
C ALA A 979 5.26 -46.49 8.08
N GLU A 980 5.78 -45.37 7.58
CA GLU A 980 7.18 -45.22 7.16
C GLU A 980 7.72 -43.82 7.47
N THR A 981 9.04 -43.72 7.66
CA THR A 981 9.70 -42.43 7.92
C THR A 981 10.65 -42.06 6.78
N ILE A 982 10.48 -40.88 6.19
CA ILE A 982 11.27 -40.40 5.06
C ILE A 982 12.15 -39.25 5.53
N SER A 983 13.47 -39.38 5.45
CA SER A 983 14.39 -38.30 5.78
C SER A 983 14.82 -37.51 4.54
N ILE A 984 14.72 -36.18 4.57
CA ILE A 984 15.03 -35.28 3.46
C ILE A 984 16.27 -34.45 3.83
N GLN A 985 17.35 -34.54 3.04
CA GLN A 985 18.57 -33.77 3.24
C GLN A 985 18.57 -32.53 2.33
N ILE A 986 18.76 -31.38 2.97
CA ILE A 986 18.70 -30.04 2.38
C ILE A 986 20.05 -29.37 2.63
N MET A 987 20.65 -28.83 1.57
CA MET A 987 21.94 -28.12 1.64
C MET A 987 21.72 -26.62 1.90
N ASP A 988 22.80 -25.89 2.18
CA ASP A 988 22.79 -24.46 2.54
C ASP A 988 22.21 -23.54 1.43
N ASP A 989 22.15 -24.04 0.20
CA ASP A 989 21.49 -23.41 -0.96
C ASP A 989 19.95 -23.61 -0.95
N GLY A 990 19.41 -24.31 0.04
CA GLY A 990 18.00 -24.67 0.17
C GLY A 990 17.55 -25.83 -0.72
N ILE A 991 18.45 -26.45 -1.49
CA ILE A 991 18.11 -27.49 -2.47
C ILE A 991 18.03 -28.87 -1.80
N VAL A 992 16.94 -29.59 -2.08
CA VAL A 992 16.78 -31.01 -1.71
C VAL A 992 17.66 -31.86 -2.63
N ARG A 993 18.65 -32.57 -2.07
CA ARG A 993 19.55 -33.45 -2.85
C ARG A 993 19.42 -34.94 -2.52
N HIS A 994 18.97 -35.30 -1.31
CA HIS A 994 18.78 -36.70 -0.92
C HIS A 994 17.47 -36.90 -0.18
N VAL A 995 16.79 -38.00 -0.47
CA VAL A 995 15.62 -38.50 0.26
C VAL A 995 15.91 -39.94 0.65
N ILE A 996 15.83 -40.29 1.95
CA ILE A 996 16.19 -41.62 2.47
C ILE A 996 14.99 -42.21 3.19
N LYS A 997 14.54 -43.39 2.78
CA LYS A 997 13.46 -44.15 3.42
C LYS A 997 14.00 -44.96 4.60
N HIS A 998 13.45 -44.74 5.78
CA HIS A 998 13.64 -45.60 6.95
C HIS A 998 12.47 -46.58 7.00
N THR A 999 12.70 -47.80 6.51
CA THR A 999 11.84 -48.93 6.88
C THR A 999 12.20 -49.32 8.30
N GLY A 1000 11.22 -49.50 9.19
CA GLY A 1000 11.45 -49.85 10.58
C GLY A 1000 12.12 -51.22 10.74
N ARG A 1001 13.45 -51.25 10.63
CA ARG A 1001 14.36 -52.27 11.17
C ARG A 1001 15.71 -51.65 11.48
#